data_AF-A0A2H1V9G5-F1
#
_entry.id   AF-A0A2H1V9G5-F1
#
_cell.length_a   1.000
_cell.length_b   1.000
_cell.length_c   1.000
_cell.angle_alpha   90.00
_cell.angle_beta   90.00
_cell.angle_gamma   90.00
#
_symmetry.space_group_name_H-M   'P 1'
#
loop_
_entity.id
_entity.type
_entity.pdbx_description
1 polymer ?
#
loop_
_entity_poly.entity_id
_entity_poly.type
_entity_poly.pdbx_seq_one_letter_code
_entity_poly.pdbx_strand_id
1 'polypeptide(L)'
;MVDPQVDPQVTEDTENVKPAGIAGARTTVAGHSFRTPYSEPMKVSTKSSLKLNRNETVLAALTRIDDEIAKSEKNHPAARLAVVAAELESIQLVVTSPSLGEVKGIVRLLLTINHSVPFPALSRSPGNLLRYPQEIKSFEECTATVTKDTYAKTMHQLFVSLDLYKRPMLASENEDFVANVNRKEMRRLELSWLRTRYAELVRERRVLHAQILRTRSLYAQLQHLLDSIWGSNTRPGSSQENALTKAIGLRDALAAVSARLRAAAEYAHAAVRLLDDAMPAWKLTTVGKSGWERSSGVADACALLVAARCAERGARRVLAAPAAPRAARALRLALDYAFTDAVHDHKYQRATETFFQFKEALVLLIDSIHQVSDVEIFINGKSVCVPSYFTIGQALKREKITVPSFCFHERLSIAGNCRMCLVEVEGWWKLQVACSVGVVKGMKIRTNSEKAKRAQEHVLEFILADHPLDCPICDQGGECDLQDLSVRFGNDRSRFTDIFFSGKRAVENKTLSPLIRAEMNRCIHCTRCIRFASQVCGLEVLGSTGRGHDMLVGTFVDKMFLSELSGNVVDLCPVGALTNIPYRFKARAWELKTANSIDVTDATGTNIVLNYRFDRVLRVLPREHEEINQEYVSDKGRWAIDSLEMQRLVTPMKKVATCCCPLEWDPALKMASEILRSVSPDRIMAIVGPQASVETLVASKDMLNVLGCENLYIERDMRYTACDTDFRASYSWNITMKDVATADKILLVGTNPRFEAPILNMWIRQAYRNNEADIYAAGPPCDYNYHVTYLGDNIKSLTNAEMSLRGAKKPLIFVGVQQLKTGGGKLMKILHKLAHHFKKKDYSVLNIITREASFAGALEAGWKIGARSALEKKCPKVVISVGADSIFYDWNPPSSCKIIYVGYQGDKGAEYANLILPGCAWTESGGVYLNMEGRSQYAYPAVTPPGKARVDWKIFRALAEYCHLSLFYCDHNSLCTRMAQISPNFVCLGDFQPKIFVDMVGYLALKDDCGNSGPFCIDMPCMKDYYCSDIFTYNSPTMVKVAQKAKEFEKSDYYSVLLNNLDNLTAAEKDVAKCRKDLRSTRVNDIVHRGLAELKYEPKALTNLNVAMK
;
A
#
# COMPACT_ATOMS: atom_id res chain seq x y z
N MET A 1 -53.01 29.78 -13.17
CA MET A 1 -54.32 29.71 -13.87
C MET A 1 -55.12 28.59 -13.21
N VAL A 2 -56.41 28.82 -12.97
CA VAL A 2 -57.53 27.89 -12.76
C VAL A 2 -57.20 26.38 -12.57
N ASP A 3 -57.32 25.85 -11.34
CA ASP A 3 -58.45 25.02 -10.80
C ASP A 3 -59.28 24.09 -11.75
N PRO A 4 -60.13 23.16 -11.24
CA PRO A 4 -60.03 22.29 -10.05
C PRO A 4 -60.57 20.84 -10.30
N GLN A 5 -61.08 20.15 -9.25
CA GLN A 5 -61.93 18.92 -9.22
C GLN A 5 -61.20 17.55 -9.39
N VAL A 6 -61.75 16.38 -8.99
CA VAL A 6 -63.11 15.99 -8.48
C VAL A 6 -62.96 15.02 -7.29
N ASP A 7 -63.97 14.95 -6.39
CA ASP A 7 -64.15 13.90 -5.37
C ASP A 7 -65.64 13.51 -5.23
N PRO A 8 -66.01 12.21 -5.18
CA PRO A 8 -67.31 11.81 -4.60
C PRO A 8 -67.36 10.46 -3.83
N GLN A 9 -67.44 10.54 -2.49
CA GLN A 9 -68.60 10.14 -1.64
C GLN A 9 -69.09 8.67 -1.46
N VAL A 10 -69.73 8.42 -0.28
CA VAL A 10 -70.56 7.26 0.21
C VAL A 10 -69.89 5.87 0.33
N THR A 11 -70.18 4.96 1.30
CA THR A 11 -71.14 4.86 2.45
C THR A 11 -70.37 4.57 3.78
N GLU A 12 -70.81 4.97 4.98
CA GLU A 12 -71.77 4.27 5.91
C GLU A 12 -71.52 2.74 6.01
N ASP A 13 -71.39 2.10 7.20
CA ASP A 13 -72.23 2.22 8.42
C ASP A 13 -71.57 1.76 9.78
N THR A 14 -72.30 1.97 10.89
CA THR A 14 -72.28 1.42 12.30
C THR A 14 -71.34 0.23 12.71
N GLU A 15 -70.87 -0.04 13.96
CA GLU A 15 -71.15 0.37 15.38
C GLU A 15 -70.02 -0.18 16.33
N ASN A 16 -69.88 -0.09 17.69
CA ASN A 16 -70.50 0.60 18.86
C ASN A 16 -69.57 0.60 20.14
N VAL A 17 -70.11 1.00 21.31
CA VAL A 17 -69.83 0.66 22.75
C VAL A 17 -68.65 -0.30 23.06
N LYS A 18 -67.62 -0.04 23.90
CA LYS A 18 -67.39 0.60 25.24
C LYS A 18 -67.07 -0.43 26.38
N PRO A 19 -66.33 -0.07 27.47
CA PRO A 19 -65.67 -1.06 28.36
C PRO A 19 -66.00 -0.98 29.88
N ALA A 20 -65.73 -2.08 30.62
CA ALA A 20 -65.52 -2.20 32.09
C ALA A 20 -65.00 -3.63 32.43
N GLY A 21 -64.44 -3.99 33.60
CA GLY A 21 -63.92 -3.20 34.73
C GLY A 21 -63.75 -3.98 36.06
N ILE A 22 -62.74 -3.61 36.87
CA ILE A 22 -62.73 -3.59 38.36
C ILE A 22 -62.38 -4.89 39.17
N ALA A 23 -61.82 -4.64 40.38
CA ALA A 23 -61.29 -5.46 41.50
C ALA A 23 -62.07 -6.73 41.96
N GLY A 24 -61.58 -7.57 42.91
CA GLY A 24 -60.27 -7.67 43.59
C GLY A 24 -60.31 -8.15 45.07
N ALA A 25 -59.15 -8.57 45.60
CA ALA A 25 -58.77 -8.75 47.03
C ALA A 25 -59.25 -9.96 47.89
N ARG A 26 -58.26 -10.58 48.59
CA ARG A 26 -58.29 -11.19 49.97
C ARG A 26 -59.02 -12.54 50.22
N THR A 27 -58.66 -13.37 51.22
CA THR A 27 -57.37 -13.84 51.84
C THR A 27 -57.67 -14.92 52.91
N THR A 28 -56.93 -16.04 52.96
CA THR A 28 -56.79 -16.94 54.13
C THR A 28 -55.39 -17.58 54.17
N VAL A 29 -54.95 -18.15 55.31
CA VAL A 29 -53.51 -18.30 55.68
C VAL A 29 -53.20 -19.59 56.49
N ALA A 30 -51.97 -20.11 56.34
CA ALA A 30 -51.29 -21.21 57.07
C ALA A 30 -51.82 -22.65 56.82
N GLY A 31 -51.01 -23.72 56.86
CA GLY A 31 -49.54 -23.93 57.00
C GLY A 31 -49.21 -25.39 56.61
N HIS A 32 -47.99 -25.92 56.52
CA HIS A 32 -46.60 -25.49 56.81
C HIS A 32 -45.71 -25.73 55.53
N SER A 33 -44.36 -25.64 55.48
CA SER A 33 -43.30 -25.55 56.49
C SER A 33 -42.01 -24.89 55.95
N PHE A 34 -41.35 -24.11 56.82
CA PHE A 34 -39.97 -23.59 56.78
C PHE A 34 -39.46 -22.67 55.64
N ARG A 35 -38.65 -21.67 56.05
CA ARG A 35 -37.99 -20.65 55.23
C ARG A 35 -36.48 -20.90 55.16
N THR A 36 -35.85 -20.45 54.07
CA THR A 36 -34.49 -19.89 54.06
C THR A 36 -34.47 -18.59 53.23
N PRO A 37 -33.47 -17.69 53.40
CA PRO A 37 -33.65 -16.26 53.09
C PRO A 37 -33.03 -15.80 51.76
N TYR A 38 -33.22 -14.49 51.48
CA TYR A 38 -32.45 -13.70 50.50
C TYR A 38 -30.94 -14.00 50.53
N SER A 39 -30.31 -14.01 49.36
CA SER A 39 -28.87 -13.81 49.21
C SER A 39 -28.55 -12.99 47.95
N GLU A 40 -27.40 -12.31 47.99
CA GLU A 40 -26.90 -11.41 46.94
C GLU A 40 -26.47 -12.19 45.67
N PRO A 41 -26.36 -11.54 44.49
CA PRO A 41 -25.57 -12.09 43.40
C PRO A 41 -24.15 -12.38 43.92
N MET A 42 -23.75 -13.65 43.86
CA MET A 42 -22.66 -14.18 44.67
C MET A 42 -21.32 -13.50 44.37
N LYS A 43 -20.83 -12.72 45.34
CA LYS A 43 -19.51 -12.09 45.32
C LYS A 43 -18.44 -13.18 45.15
N VAL A 44 -17.76 -13.21 44.00
CA VAL A 44 -16.48 -13.93 43.90
C VAL A 44 -15.51 -13.21 44.82
N SER A 45 -15.13 -13.87 45.91
CA SER A 45 -14.35 -13.24 46.98
C SER A 45 -12.91 -12.99 46.54
N THR A 46 -12.55 -11.73 46.30
CA THR A 46 -11.17 -11.25 46.15
C THR A 46 -10.41 -11.24 47.50
N LYS A 47 -10.53 -12.35 48.25
CA LYS A 47 -9.90 -12.59 49.56
C LYS A 47 -9.10 -13.89 49.61
N SER A 48 -8.26 -14.09 48.60
CA SER A 48 -7.09 -14.97 48.65
C SER A 48 -5.81 -14.12 48.61
N SER A 49 -5.72 -13.10 49.48
CA SER A 49 -4.49 -12.34 49.70
C SER A 49 -3.44 -13.26 50.33
N LEU A 50 -2.57 -13.84 49.50
CA LEU A 50 -1.53 -14.79 49.91
C LEU A 50 -0.58 -14.16 50.93
N LYS A 51 -0.78 -14.49 52.21
CA LYS A 51 0.20 -14.20 53.26
C LYS A 51 1.34 -15.22 53.16
N LEU A 52 2.50 -14.76 52.70
CA LEU A 52 3.74 -15.54 52.74
C LEU A 52 4.11 -15.89 54.19
N ASN A 53 4.28 -17.19 54.47
CA ASN A 53 4.94 -17.64 55.68
C ASN A 53 6.44 -17.36 55.55
N ARG A 54 7.03 -16.63 56.51
CA ARG A 54 8.41 -16.10 56.42
C ARG A 54 9.52 -17.15 56.29
N ASN A 55 9.22 -18.44 56.47
CA ASN A 55 10.18 -19.54 56.45
C ASN A 55 9.88 -20.59 55.35
N GLU A 56 8.96 -20.32 54.40
CA GLU A 56 8.67 -21.23 53.27
C GLU A 56 9.78 -21.11 52.20
N THR A 57 10.36 -22.23 51.76
CA THR A 57 11.41 -22.23 50.72
C THR A 57 10.79 -22.15 49.32
N VAL A 58 11.52 -21.57 48.36
CA VAL A 58 11.02 -21.33 46.98
C VAL A 58 10.48 -22.60 46.33
N LEU A 59 11.14 -23.75 46.52
CA LEU A 59 10.69 -25.03 45.96
C LEU A 59 9.38 -25.52 46.60
N ALA A 60 9.21 -25.35 47.92
CA ALA A 60 8.00 -25.74 48.64
C ALA A 60 6.81 -24.83 48.30
N ALA A 61 7.06 -23.53 48.15
CA ALA A 61 6.06 -22.57 47.67
C ALA A 61 5.59 -22.93 46.25
N LEU A 62 6.52 -23.26 45.34
CA LEU A 62 6.19 -23.69 43.97
C LEU A 62 5.38 -24.99 43.95
N THR A 63 5.77 -26.02 44.71
CA THR A 63 4.97 -27.28 44.73
C THR A 63 3.60 -27.08 45.36
N ARG A 64 3.46 -26.22 46.37
CA ARG A 64 2.15 -25.87 46.94
C ARG A 64 1.28 -25.10 45.95
N ILE A 65 1.86 -24.19 45.17
CA ILE A 65 1.18 -23.46 44.10
C ILE A 65 0.70 -24.41 42.99
N ASP A 66 1.54 -25.35 42.53
CA ASP A 66 1.11 -26.39 41.56
C ASP A 66 -0.06 -27.23 42.11
N ASP A 67 -0.03 -27.58 43.40
CA ASP A 67 -1.08 -28.37 44.06
C ASP A 67 -2.39 -27.59 44.27
N GLU A 68 -2.32 -26.27 44.47
CA GLU A 68 -3.46 -25.35 44.53
C GLU A 68 -4.02 -25.07 43.13
N ILE A 69 -3.16 -24.93 42.11
CA ILE A 69 -3.55 -24.85 40.69
C ILE A 69 -4.27 -26.14 40.27
N ALA A 70 -3.71 -27.31 40.56
CA ALA A 70 -4.33 -28.61 40.22
C ALA A 70 -5.71 -28.81 40.87
N LYS A 71 -5.93 -28.25 42.07
CA LYS A 71 -7.25 -28.23 42.73
C LYS A 71 -8.20 -27.22 42.07
N SER A 72 -7.70 -26.06 41.64
CA SER A 72 -8.46 -25.02 40.92
C SER A 72 -8.92 -25.49 39.52
N GLU A 73 -8.01 -26.12 38.76
CA GLU A 73 -8.30 -26.68 37.42
C GLU A 73 -9.44 -27.71 37.42
N LYS A 74 -9.65 -28.38 38.55
CA LYS A 74 -10.71 -29.39 38.72
C LYS A 74 -12.12 -28.79 38.79
N ASN A 75 -12.25 -27.50 39.14
CA ASN A 75 -13.54 -26.85 39.39
C ASN A 75 -13.95 -25.85 38.28
N HIS A 76 -13.03 -25.03 37.76
CA HIS A 76 -13.39 -23.93 36.83
C HIS A 76 -12.43 -23.79 35.62
N PRO A 77 -12.49 -24.70 34.62
CA PRO A 77 -11.52 -24.77 33.53
C PRO A 77 -11.53 -23.60 32.52
N ALA A 78 -12.56 -22.74 32.54
CA ALA A 78 -12.70 -21.62 31.59
C ALA A 78 -11.81 -20.41 31.94
N ALA A 79 -11.31 -20.29 33.17
CA ALA A 79 -10.60 -19.10 33.65
C ALA A 79 -9.12 -19.01 33.19
N ARG A 80 -8.60 -20.04 32.52
CA ARG A 80 -7.16 -20.26 32.27
C ARG A 80 -6.46 -19.18 31.43
N LEU A 81 -7.20 -18.40 30.63
CA LEU A 81 -6.68 -17.26 29.86
C LEU A 81 -6.84 -15.90 30.56
N ALA A 82 -7.69 -15.81 31.59
CA ALA A 82 -7.91 -14.58 32.34
C ALA A 82 -7.00 -14.50 33.58
N VAL A 83 -6.93 -15.58 34.38
CA VAL A 83 -6.13 -15.60 35.61
C VAL A 83 -4.63 -15.59 35.30
N VAL A 84 -4.18 -16.43 34.35
CA VAL A 84 -2.74 -16.47 33.97
C VAL A 84 -2.28 -15.16 33.33
N ALA A 85 -3.15 -14.45 32.60
CA ALA A 85 -2.84 -13.12 32.10
C ALA A 85 -2.79 -12.08 33.23
N ALA A 86 -3.82 -12.02 34.08
CA ALA A 86 -3.91 -11.05 35.17
C ALA A 86 -2.81 -11.23 36.23
N GLU A 87 -2.42 -12.46 36.57
CA GLU A 87 -1.33 -12.67 37.53
C GLU A 87 0.03 -12.37 36.93
N LEU A 88 0.30 -12.70 35.65
CA LEU A 88 1.52 -12.28 34.95
C LEU A 88 1.61 -10.75 34.78
N GLU A 89 0.48 -10.05 34.67
CA GLU A 89 0.42 -8.58 34.71
C GLU A 89 0.58 -8.02 36.13
N SER A 90 0.30 -8.80 37.19
CA SER A 90 0.38 -8.36 38.59
C SER A 90 1.76 -8.47 39.24
N ILE A 91 2.73 -9.17 38.63
CA ILE A 91 4.10 -9.30 39.17
C ILE A 91 4.87 -7.99 38.95
N GLN A 92 4.54 -6.98 39.77
CA GLN A 92 5.37 -5.79 39.94
C GLN A 92 6.61 -6.15 40.76
N LEU A 93 7.75 -6.28 40.08
CA LEU A 93 9.07 -6.36 40.73
C LEU A 93 9.46 -5.00 41.34
N VAL A 94 8.90 -4.71 42.51
CA VAL A 94 9.35 -3.61 43.37
C VAL A 94 10.61 -4.06 44.12
N VAL A 95 11.77 -3.80 43.51
CA VAL A 95 13.07 -3.97 44.19
C VAL A 95 13.33 -2.74 45.06
N THR A 96 13.18 -2.90 46.37
CA THR A 96 13.62 -1.92 47.38
C THR A 96 14.79 -2.50 48.19
N SER A 97 16.01 -2.18 47.79
CA SER A 97 17.22 -2.38 48.61
C SER A 97 17.62 -1.05 49.26
N PRO A 98 17.64 -0.92 50.60
CA PRO A 98 18.06 0.31 51.28
C PRO A 98 19.59 0.47 51.29
N SER A 99 20.21 0.52 50.11
CA SER A 99 21.66 0.70 49.93
C SER A 99 22.01 1.27 48.53
N LEU A 100 21.67 2.54 48.31
CA LEU A 100 22.23 3.47 47.31
C LEU A 100 22.29 3.05 45.82
N GLY A 101 21.53 3.76 44.97
CA GLY A 101 21.79 3.87 43.52
C GLY A 101 20.69 3.30 42.60
N GLU A 102 20.15 4.12 41.70
CA GLU A 102 19.09 3.72 40.76
C GLU A 102 19.64 3.18 39.42
N VAL A 103 19.31 1.94 39.07
CA VAL A 103 19.29 1.44 37.68
C VAL A 103 18.13 0.44 37.51
N LYS A 104 17.43 0.46 36.36
CA LYS A 104 16.39 -0.52 35.98
C LYS A 104 16.72 -1.17 34.64
N GLY A 105 16.43 -2.46 34.49
CA GLY A 105 16.63 -3.22 33.24
C GLY A 105 15.74 -4.48 33.18
N ILE A 106 15.45 -4.96 31.97
CA ILE A 106 14.49 -6.06 31.69
C ILE A 106 15.07 -7.00 30.64
N VAL A 107 14.82 -8.32 30.74
CA VAL A 107 15.18 -9.32 29.72
C VAL A 107 14.00 -10.29 29.46
N ARG A 108 13.82 -10.69 28.19
CA ARG A 108 12.88 -11.74 27.73
C ARG A 108 13.65 -12.91 27.12
N LEU A 109 13.07 -14.11 27.12
CA LEU A 109 13.62 -15.29 26.43
C LEU A 109 12.54 -16.10 25.68
N LEU A 110 12.95 -16.68 24.54
CA LEU A 110 12.19 -17.60 23.66
C LEU A 110 13.19 -18.55 22.98
N LEU A 111 12.88 -19.85 22.88
CA LEU A 111 13.72 -20.85 22.18
C LEU A 111 12.88 -21.89 21.42
N THR A 112 13.50 -22.57 20.44
CA THR A 112 12.79 -23.19 19.31
C THR A 112 13.46 -24.43 18.67
N ILE A 113 12.62 -25.40 18.26
CA ILE A 113 12.65 -26.14 16.97
C ILE A 113 13.61 -27.37 16.74
N ASN A 114 12.98 -28.45 16.25
CA ASN A 114 13.42 -29.60 15.41
C ASN A 114 14.32 -30.76 15.93
N HIS A 115 13.75 -31.97 15.89
CA HIS A 115 14.26 -33.24 15.30
C HIS A 115 13.14 -34.33 15.46
N SER A 116 13.00 -35.45 14.72
CA SER A 116 13.27 -35.85 13.32
C SER A 116 12.50 -37.17 13.02
N VAL A 117 12.16 -37.51 11.76
CA VAL A 117 11.20 -38.63 11.45
C VAL A 117 11.81 -39.75 10.57
N PRO A 118 11.87 -41.00 11.07
CA PRO A 118 12.02 -42.22 10.26
C PRO A 118 10.66 -42.83 9.87
N PHE A 119 10.66 -43.72 8.86
CA PHE A 119 9.47 -44.49 8.45
C PHE A 119 9.10 -45.57 9.50
N PRO A 120 7.84 -45.69 9.94
CA PRO A 120 7.37 -46.85 10.69
C PRO A 120 7.01 -48.00 9.75
N ALA A 121 7.42 -49.23 10.12
CA ALA A 121 6.81 -50.44 9.58
C ALA A 121 5.40 -50.66 10.17
N LEU A 122 4.64 -51.61 9.62
CA LEU A 122 3.35 -52.03 10.15
C LEU A 122 3.51 -52.79 11.49
N SER A 123 3.40 -52.08 12.60
CA SER A 123 3.15 -52.67 13.93
C SER A 123 2.10 -51.84 14.70
N ARG A 124 1.41 -52.48 15.66
CA ARG A 124 0.17 -51.95 16.25
C ARG A 124 0.41 -51.21 17.57
N SER A 125 -0.13 -49.99 17.70
CA SER A 125 -0.96 -49.58 18.84
C SER A 125 -1.62 -48.21 18.59
N PRO A 126 -2.92 -48.01 18.93
CA PRO A 126 -3.60 -46.73 18.72
C PRO A 126 -3.59 -45.87 20.00
N GLY A 127 -3.07 -44.64 19.89
CA GLY A 127 -3.13 -43.65 20.98
C GLY A 127 -2.97 -42.22 20.48
N ASN A 128 -3.72 -41.29 21.09
CA ASN A 128 -3.56 -39.83 20.97
C ASN A 128 -3.72 -39.19 19.58
N LEU A 129 -4.95 -39.24 19.04
CA LEU A 129 -5.41 -38.36 17.94
C LEU A 129 -6.69 -37.57 18.33
N LEU A 130 -6.59 -36.73 19.38
CA LEU A 130 -7.72 -35.94 19.91
C LEU A 130 -7.38 -34.47 20.22
N ARG A 131 -7.19 -33.66 19.16
CA ARG A 131 -7.46 -32.20 19.17
C ARG A 131 -7.85 -31.73 17.77
N TYR A 132 -9.16 -31.61 17.50
CA TYR A 132 -9.80 -30.65 16.56
C TYR A 132 -11.35 -30.82 16.60
N PRO A 133 -12.06 -30.41 17.68
CA PRO A 133 -13.52 -30.59 17.75
C PRO A 133 -14.35 -29.38 17.28
N GLN A 134 -13.81 -28.16 17.39
CA GLN A 134 -14.58 -26.92 17.23
C GLN A 134 -14.73 -26.45 15.77
N GLU A 135 -13.80 -26.81 14.89
CA GLU A 135 -13.84 -26.45 13.45
C GLU A 135 -14.80 -27.29 12.62
N ILE A 136 -15.42 -28.31 13.21
CA ILE A 136 -16.32 -29.23 12.49
C ILE A 136 -17.78 -28.75 12.56
N LYS A 137 -18.25 -28.29 13.72
CA LYS A 137 -19.62 -27.76 13.90
C LYS A 137 -19.96 -26.61 12.95
N SER A 138 -19.03 -25.69 12.71
CA SER A 138 -19.21 -24.57 11.79
C SER A 138 -19.35 -24.99 10.32
N PHE A 139 -18.97 -26.21 9.96
CA PHE A 139 -19.14 -26.77 8.61
C PHE A 139 -20.48 -27.53 8.46
N GLU A 140 -20.99 -28.12 9.55
CA GLU A 140 -22.23 -28.90 9.57
C GLU A 140 -23.47 -28.05 9.27
N GLU A 141 -23.55 -26.87 9.88
CA GLU A 141 -24.68 -25.92 9.75
C GLU A 141 -24.85 -25.39 8.32
N CYS A 142 -23.81 -25.40 7.49
CA CYS A 142 -23.78 -24.79 6.16
C CYS A 142 -24.34 -25.68 5.03
N THR A 143 -25.14 -26.73 5.31
CA THR A 143 -25.39 -27.81 4.33
C THR A 143 -26.85 -28.21 4.05
N ALA A 144 -27.86 -27.47 4.53
CA ALA A 144 -29.28 -27.83 4.38
C ALA A 144 -29.99 -27.22 3.13
N THR A 145 -30.19 -28.02 2.07
CA THR A 145 -31.29 -27.94 1.07
C THR A 145 -31.16 -29.11 0.08
N VAL A 146 -32.27 -29.75 -0.34
CA VAL A 146 -32.27 -31.15 -0.83
C VAL A 146 -32.51 -31.30 -2.34
N THR A 147 -31.51 -31.86 -3.04
CA THR A 147 -31.54 -32.44 -4.40
C THR A 147 -30.53 -33.60 -4.43
N LYS A 148 -30.40 -34.41 -5.51
CA LYS A 148 -29.58 -35.65 -5.51
C LYS A 148 -28.20 -35.59 -4.80
N ASP A 149 -27.47 -34.48 -4.93
CA ASP A 149 -26.17 -34.28 -4.26
C ASP A 149 -26.23 -34.34 -2.73
N THR A 150 -27.40 -34.07 -2.12
CA THR A 150 -27.52 -34.19 -0.66
C THR A 150 -27.37 -35.60 -0.15
N TYR A 151 -27.54 -36.68 -0.93
CA TYR A 151 -27.27 -38.02 -0.39
C TYR A 151 -25.82 -38.12 0.15
N ALA A 152 -24.86 -37.47 -0.51
CA ALA A 152 -23.47 -37.41 -0.07
C ALA A 152 -23.22 -36.47 1.12
N LYS A 153 -24.12 -35.50 1.36
CA LYS A 153 -24.12 -34.60 2.54
C LYS A 153 -24.85 -35.23 3.74
N THR A 154 -26.04 -35.77 3.54
CA THR A 154 -26.83 -36.49 4.56
C THR A 154 -26.07 -37.71 5.07
N MET A 155 -25.45 -38.52 4.20
CA MET A 155 -24.52 -39.58 4.65
C MET A 155 -23.32 -39.02 5.40
N HIS A 156 -22.78 -37.86 5.01
CA HIS A 156 -21.68 -37.24 5.77
C HIS A 156 -22.13 -36.79 7.16
N GLN A 157 -23.27 -36.10 7.26
CA GLN A 157 -23.88 -35.66 8.52
C GLN A 157 -24.22 -36.87 9.41
N LEU A 158 -24.76 -37.96 8.87
CA LEU A 158 -24.99 -39.22 9.58
C LEU A 158 -23.68 -39.85 10.11
N PHE A 159 -22.61 -39.87 9.32
CA PHE A 159 -21.30 -40.36 9.78
C PHE A 159 -20.66 -39.49 10.88
N VAL A 160 -21.07 -38.22 11.04
CA VAL A 160 -20.61 -37.38 12.18
C VAL A 160 -21.60 -37.44 13.36
N SER A 161 -22.91 -37.40 13.14
CA SER A 161 -23.91 -37.43 14.22
C SER A 161 -23.94 -38.75 14.98
N LEU A 162 -23.59 -39.86 14.32
CA LEU A 162 -23.41 -41.18 14.93
C LEU A 162 -21.94 -41.44 15.36
N ASP A 163 -21.08 -40.43 15.26
CA ASP A 163 -19.65 -40.42 15.59
C ASP A 163 -18.80 -41.57 14.99
N LEU A 164 -19.24 -42.10 13.85
CA LEU A 164 -18.67 -43.26 13.17
C LEU A 164 -17.23 -43.00 12.66
N TYR A 165 -16.84 -41.73 12.48
CA TYR A 165 -15.44 -41.35 12.23
C TYR A 165 -14.50 -41.59 13.42
N LYS A 166 -15.02 -41.68 14.66
CA LYS A 166 -14.24 -42.04 15.86
C LYS A 166 -14.43 -43.50 16.28
N ARG A 167 -15.59 -44.10 16.00
CA ARG A 167 -15.98 -45.44 16.49
C ARG A 167 -16.66 -46.29 15.40
N PRO A 168 -15.92 -46.87 14.44
CA PRO A 168 -16.51 -47.66 13.36
C PRO A 168 -17.25 -48.93 13.85
N MET A 169 -16.86 -49.50 14.99
CA MET A 169 -17.51 -50.69 15.58
C MET A 169 -19.00 -50.47 15.94
N LEU A 170 -19.42 -49.23 16.21
CA LEU A 170 -20.82 -48.91 16.52
C LEU A 170 -21.75 -49.02 15.28
N ALA A 171 -21.21 -49.15 14.07
CA ALA A 171 -22.01 -49.36 12.86
C ALA A 171 -22.69 -50.74 12.81
N SER A 172 -22.04 -51.76 13.39
CA SER A 172 -22.56 -53.14 13.51
C SER A 172 -23.66 -53.29 14.54
N GLU A 173 -23.66 -52.44 15.56
CA GLU A 173 -24.48 -52.56 16.77
C GLU A 173 -25.77 -51.71 16.70
N ASN A 174 -25.90 -50.85 15.68
CA ASN A 174 -26.99 -49.89 15.56
C ASN A 174 -28.06 -50.36 14.55
N GLU A 175 -29.08 -51.05 15.07
CA GLU A 175 -30.10 -51.72 14.25
C GLU A 175 -30.88 -50.75 13.33
N ASP A 176 -31.16 -49.51 13.76
CA ASP A 176 -31.83 -48.49 12.95
C ASP A 176 -31.03 -48.08 11.71
N PHE A 177 -29.70 -48.03 11.83
CA PHE A 177 -28.82 -47.77 10.69
C PHE A 177 -28.90 -48.92 9.68
N VAL A 178 -28.77 -50.17 10.17
CA VAL A 178 -28.87 -51.37 9.33
C VAL A 178 -30.24 -51.49 8.67
N ALA A 179 -31.33 -51.22 9.40
CA ALA A 179 -32.70 -51.25 8.87
C ALA A 179 -32.94 -50.23 7.75
N ASN A 180 -32.43 -48.99 7.91
CA ASN A 180 -32.60 -47.95 6.90
C ASN A 180 -31.72 -48.15 5.66
N VAL A 181 -30.46 -48.57 5.82
CA VAL A 181 -29.58 -48.96 4.69
C VAL A 181 -30.13 -50.17 3.93
N ASN A 182 -30.85 -51.08 4.61
CA ASN A 182 -31.46 -52.24 3.96
C ASN A 182 -32.55 -51.89 2.91
N ARG A 183 -33.09 -50.66 2.86
CA ARG A 183 -34.12 -50.25 1.88
C ARG A 183 -33.60 -50.33 0.43
N LYS A 184 -34.36 -50.94 -0.47
CA LYS A 184 -33.95 -51.27 -1.85
C LYS A 184 -33.47 -50.07 -2.68
N GLU A 185 -34.04 -48.88 -2.47
CA GLU A 185 -33.63 -47.66 -3.18
C GLU A 185 -32.36 -47.02 -2.63
N MET A 186 -32.17 -47.01 -1.30
CA MET A 186 -30.95 -46.51 -0.64
C MET A 186 -29.72 -47.20 -1.23
N ARG A 187 -29.74 -48.55 -1.25
CA ARG A 187 -28.67 -49.37 -1.85
C ARG A 187 -28.36 -49.04 -3.31
N ARG A 188 -29.39 -48.69 -4.11
CA ARG A 188 -29.23 -48.32 -5.53
C ARG A 188 -28.56 -46.96 -5.69
N LEU A 189 -28.94 -45.99 -4.85
CA LEU A 189 -28.34 -44.65 -4.83
C LEU A 189 -26.89 -44.71 -4.31
N GLU A 190 -26.62 -45.50 -3.27
CA GLU A 190 -25.28 -45.77 -2.74
C GLU A 190 -24.36 -46.40 -3.78
N LEU A 191 -24.78 -47.51 -4.40
CA LEU A 191 -24.00 -48.16 -5.46
C LEU A 191 -23.80 -47.25 -6.68
N SER A 192 -24.68 -46.29 -6.93
CA SER A 192 -24.47 -45.26 -7.96
C SER A 192 -23.43 -44.24 -7.51
N TRP A 193 -23.54 -43.69 -6.30
CA TRP A 193 -22.60 -42.71 -5.76
C TRP A 193 -21.18 -43.28 -5.61
N LEU A 194 -21.06 -44.53 -5.12
CA LEU A 194 -19.78 -45.23 -4.98
C LEU A 194 -19.08 -45.40 -6.33
N ARG A 195 -19.81 -45.78 -7.39
CA ARG A 195 -19.25 -45.87 -8.75
C ARG A 195 -18.80 -44.51 -9.29
N THR A 196 -19.56 -43.45 -9.06
CA THR A 196 -19.18 -42.09 -9.46
C THR A 196 -17.92 -41.63 -8.71
N ARG A 197 -17.88 -41.74 -7.38
CA ARG A 197 -16.72 -41.33 -6.58
C ARG A 197 -15.50 -42.21 -6.87
N TYR A 198 -15.68 -43.51 -7.15
CA TYR A 198 -14.61 -44.39 -7.63
C TYR A 198 -14.04 -43.91 -8.98
N ALA A 199 -14.89 -43.58 -9.97
CA ALA A 199 -14.45 -43.06 -11.26
C ALA A 199 -13.72 -41.71 -11.12
N GLU A 200 -14.21 -40.81 -10.25
CA GLU A 200 -13.54 -39.57 -9.90
C GLU A 200 -12.19 -39.81 -9.22
N LEU A 201 -12.10 -40.66 -8.21
CA LEU A 201 -10.85 -40.99 -7.52
C LEU A 201 -9.86 -41.71 -8.44
N VAL A 202 -10.32 -42.53 -9.39
CA VAL A 202 -9.47 -43.08 -10.45
C VAL A 202 -8.95 -41.98 -11.38
N ARG A 203 -9.74 -40.93 -11.67
CA ARG A 203 -9.30 -39.75 -12.43
C ARG A 203 -8.32 -38.88 -11.64
N GLU A 204 -8.60 -38.59 -10.37
CA GLU A 204 -7.69 -37.89 -9.44
C GLU A 204 -6.36 -38.67 -9.32
N ARG A 205 -6.41 -39.99 -9.13
CA ARG A 205 -5.23 -40.89 -9.11
C ARG A 205 -4.46 -40.84 -10.43
N ARG A 206 -5.12 -40.84 -11.60
CA ARG A 206 -4.46 -40.71 -12.91
C ARG A 206 -3.77 -39.35 -13.08
N VAL A 207 -4.39 -38.26 -12.64
CA VAL A 207 -3.79 -36.91 -12.66
C VAL A 207 -2.58 -36.83 -11.73
N LEU A 208 -2.72 -37.29 -10.48
CA LEU A 208 -1.60 -37.35 -9.53
C LEU A 208 -0.47 -38.24 -10.04
N HIS A 209 -0.78 -39.39 -10.67
CA HIS A 209 0.24 -40.27 -11.25
C HIS A 209 0.94 -39.64 -12.45
N ALA A 210 0.21 -38.93 -13.33
CA ALA A 210 0.82 -38.15 -14.42
C ALA A 210 1.71 -37.01 -13.90
N GLN A 211 1.30 -36.35 -12.80
CA GLN A 211 2.13 -35.36 -12.11
C GLN A 211 3.39 -36.01 -11.50
N ILE A 212 3.27 -37.16 -10.81
CA ILE A 212 4.42 -37.92 -10.29
C ILE A 212 5.37 -38.34 -11.41
N LEU A 213 4.87 -38.82 -12.55
CA LEU A 213 5.70 -39.20 -13.69
C LEU A 213 6.44 -37.98 -14.27
N ARG A 214 5.78 -36.82 -14.38
CA ARG A 214 6.44 -35.55 -14.76
C ARG A 214 7.49 -35.13 -13.73
N THR A 215 7.16 -35.12 -12.43
CA THR A 215 8.13 -34.79 -11.36
C THR A 215 9.29 -35.79 -11.29
N ARG A 216 9.06 -37.08 -11.58
CA ARG A 216 10.10 -38.11 -11.64
C ARG A 216 10.99 -37.98 -12.89
N SER A 217 10.40 -37.59 -14.03
CA SER A 217 11.15 -37.25 -15.24
C SER A 217 12.03 -36.02 -15.00
N LEU A 218 11.47 -34.94 -14.44
CA LEU A 218 12.21 -33.74 -14.03
C LEU A 218 13.31 -34.08 -13.00
N TYR A 219 13.03 -34.92 -12.01
CA TYR A 219 14.04 -35.40 -11.05
C TYR A 219 15.17 -36.17 -11.73
N ALA A 220 14.85 -37.07 -12.67
CA ALA A 220 15.84 -37.86 -13.40
C ALA A 220 16.67 -36.99 -14.37
N GLN A 221 16.04 -36.03 -15.04
CA GLN A 221 16.73 -35.02 -15.87
C GLN A 221 17.67 -34.17 -15.02
N LEU A 222 17.24 -33.69 -13.85
CA LEU A 222 18.10 -32.96 -12.93
C LEU A 222 19.25 -33.83 -12.44
N GLN A 223 19.00 -35.07 -11.98
CA GLN A 223 20.04 -35.98 -11.52
C GLN A 223 21.07 -36.27 -12.63
N HIS A 224 20.62 -36.57 -13.86
CA HIS A 224 21.50 -36.75 -15.01
C HIS A 224 22.28 -35.47 -15.36
N LEU A 225 21.71 -34.28 -15.14
CA LEU A 225 22.44 -33.02 -15.24
C LEU A 225 23.54 -32.93 -14.18
N LEU A 226 23.24 -33.19 -12.90
CA LEU A 226 24.24 -33.22 -11.81
C LEU A 226 25.38 -34.19 -12.13
N ASP A 227 25.05 -35.42 -12.54
CA ASP A 227 26.02 -36.49 -12.83
C ASP A 227 26.86 -36.19 -14.09
N SER A 228 26.31 -35.44 -15.06
CA SER A 228 27.03 -34.99 -16.25
C SER A 228 27.96 -33.79 -16.02
N ILE A 229 27.68 -32.98 -14.98
CA ILE A 229 28.49 -31.82 -14.59
C ILE A 229 29.60 -32.24 -13.62
N TRP A 230 29.29 -33.16 -12.68
CA TRP A 230 30.22 -33.63 -11.64
C TRP A 230 30.39 -35.15 -11.70
N GLY A 231 31.10 -35.62 -12.74
CA GLY A 231 31.42 -37.03 -12.94
C GLY A 231 32.13 -37.68 -11.73
N SER A 232 31.86 -38.96 -11.52
CA SER A 232 32.04 -39.68 -10.24
C SER A 232 33.43 -39.65 -9.58
N ASN A 233 34.50 -39.34 -10.33
CA ASN A 233 35.88 -39.37 -9.84
C ASN A 233 36.54 -37.98 -9.71
N THR A 234 35.82 -36.87 -9.90
CA THR A 234 36.37 -35.51 -9.70
C THR A 234 35.55 -34.71 -8.69
N ARG A 235 35.98 -34.69 -7.42
CA ARG A 235 35.50 -33.69 -6.46
C ARG A 235 35.92 -32.29 -6.96
N PRO A 236 35.00 -31.34 -7.13
CA PRO A 236 35.36 -29.96 -7.43
C PRO A 236 35.99 -29.29 -6.19
N GLY A 237 36.81 -28.26 -6.41
CA GLY A 237 37.42 -27.49 -5.33
C GLY A 237 36.40 -26.74 -4.46
N SER A 238 36.84 -26.32 -3.27
CA SER A 238 36.00 -25.81 -2.17
C SER A 238 35.08 -24.62 -2.49
N SER A 239 35.32 -23.88 -3.59
CA SER A 239 34.41 -22.84 -4.06
C SER A 239 33.08 -23.38 -4.60
N GLN A 240 33.08 -24.53 -5.29
CA GLN A 240 31.90 -25.13 -5.92
C GLN A 240 31.17 -26.14 -5.03
N GLU A 241 31.79 -26.60 -3.94
CA GLU A 241 31.19 -27.56 -2.99
C GLU A 241 29.90 -27.01 -2.33
N ASN A 242 29.82 -25.69 -2.15
CA ASN A 242 28.60 -24.97 -1.75
C ASN A 242 27.51 -24.96 -2.85
N ALA A 243 27.88 -24.91 -4.13
CA ALA A 243 26.92 -25.00 -5.23
C ALA A 243 26.38 -26.43 -5.37
N LEU A 244 27.26 -27.43 -5.23
CA LEU A 244 26.89 -28.85 -5.21
C LEU A 244 25.94 -29.17 -4.04
N THR A 245 26.20 -28.67 -2.83
CA THR A 245 25.27 -28.86 -1.69
C THR A 245 23.94 -28.11 -1.85
N LYS A 246 23.92 -26.90 -2.44
CA LYS A 246 22.66 -26.24 -2.85
C LYS A 246 21.88 -27.09 -3.86
N ALA A 247 22.55 -27.64 -4.87
CA ALA A 247 21.93 -28.45 -5.93
C ALA A 247 21.42 -29.81 -5.40
N ILE A 248 22.16 -30.44 -4.47
CA ILE A 248 21.71 -31.62 -3.71
C ILE A 248 20.48 -31.27 -2.87
N GLY A 249 20.48 -30.14 -2.15
CA GLY A 249 19.32 -29.68 -1.39
C GLY A 249 18.08 -29.41 -2.26
N LEU A 250 18.28 -28.96 -3.51
CA LEU A 250 17.22 -28.79 -4.51
C LEU A 250 16.69 -30.12 -5.07
N ARG A 251 17.58 -31.07 -5.36
CA ARG A 251 17.23 -32.46 -5.69
C ARG A 251 16.41 -33.08 -4.56
N ASP A 252 16.82 -32.89 -3.31
CA ASP A 252 16.18 -33.48 -2.13
C ASP A 252 14.85 -32.77 -1.79
N ALA A 253 14.72 -31.48 -2.08
CA ALA A 253 13.45 -30.77 -2.05
C ALA A 253 12.47 -31.25 -3.14
N LEU A 254 12.96 -31.52 -4.37
CA LEU A 254 12.18 -32.19 -5.41
C LEU A 254 11.82 -33.63 -5.04
N ALA A 255 12.70 -34.36 -4.35
CA ALA A 255 12.41 -35.67 -3.77
C ALA A 255 11.30 -35.57 -2.71
N ALA A 256 11.32 -34.53 -1.86
CA ALA A 256 10.29 -34.29 -0.85
C ALA A 256 8.92 -33.91 -1.47
N VAL A 257 8.90 -33.11 -2.54
CA VAL A 257 7.67 -32.83 -3.32
C VAL A 257 7.18 -34.11 -4.01
N SER A 258 8.08 -34.88 -4.64
CA SER A 258 7.78 -36.18 -5.25
C SER A 258 7.27 -37.20 -4.23
N ALA A 259 7.79 -37.19 -3.00
CA ALA A 259 7.35 -38.03 -1.89
C ALA A 259 5.98 -37.61 -1.35
N ARG A 260 5.68 -36.30 -1.28
CA ARG A 260 4.33 -35.82 -0.93
C ARG A 260 3.30 -36.14 -2.01
N LEU A 261 3.65 -35.98 -3.29
CA LEU A 261 2.78 -36.39 -4.39
C LEU A 261 2.57 -37.91 -4.38
N ARG A 262 3.62 -38.71 -4.15
CA ARG A 262 3.52 -40.16 -3.94
C ARG A 262 2.62 -40.52 -2.77
N ALA A 263 2.83 -39.95 -1.58
CA ALA A 263 1.96 -40.17 -0.43
C ALA A 263 0.50 -39.78 -0.72
N ALA A 264 0.24 -38.66 -1.41
CA ALA A 264 -1.11 -38.29 -1.82
C ALA A 264 -1.72 -39.28 -2.84
N ALA A 265 -0.92 -39.81 -3.77
CA ALA A 265 -1.34 -40.84 -4.71
C ALA A 265 -1.49 -42.23 -4.08
N GLU A 266 -0.71 -42.56 -3.05
CA GLU A 266 -0.81 -43.77 -2.23
C GLU A 266 -2.07 -43.73 -1.38
N TYR A 267 -2.38 -42.57 -0.76
CA TYR A 267 -3.67 -42.34 -0.10
C TYR A 267 -4.85 -42.40 -1.09
N ALA A 268 -4.72 -41.82 -2.29
CA ALA A 268 -5.74 -41.96 -3.34
C ALA A 268 -5.86 -43.41 -3.84
N HIS A 269 -4.77 -44.16 -3.93
CA HIS A 269 -4.76 -45.56 -4.33
C HIS A 269 -5.35 -46.46 -3.24
N ALA A 270 -5.09 -46.17 -1.97
CA ALA A 270 -5.73 -46.83 -0.83
C ALA A 270 -7.24 -46.54 -0.82
N ALA A 271 -7.66 -45.29 -1.06
CA ALA A 271 -9.07 -44.94 -1.19
C ALA A 271 -9.75 -45.68 -2.36
N VAL A 272 -9.13 -45.74 -3.54
CA VAL A 272 -9.63 -46.51 -4.70
C VAL A 272 -9.71 -48.00 -4.37
N ARG A 273 -8.68 -48.58 -3.75
CA ARG A 273 -8.67 -50.00 -3.37
C ARG A 273 -9.75 -50.33 -2.34
N LEU A 274 -9.86 -49.53 -1.28
CA LEU A 274 -10.88 -49.73 -0.24
C LEU A 274 -12.31 -49.55 -0.77
N LEU A 275 -12.50 -48.75 -1.84
CA LEU A 275 -13.76 -48.70 -2.60
C LEU A 275 -13.97 -49.94 -3.48
N ASP A 276 -12.93 -50.46 -4.14
CA ASP A 276 -12.97 -51.72 -4.89
C ASP A 276 -13.21 -52.94 -4.00
N ASP A 277 -12.72 -52.93 -2.75
CA ASP A 277 -12.97 -53.98 -1.75
C ASP A 277 -14.38 -53.82 -1.14
N ALA A 278 -14.86 -52.57 -0.93
CA ALA A 278 -16.20 -52.29 -0.42
C ALA A 278 -17.33 -52.56 -1.42
N MET A 279 -17.12 -52.34 -2.73
CA MET A 279 -18.17 -52.51 -3.75
C MET A 279 -18.69 -53.96 -3.89
N PRO A 280 -17.85 -55.03 -3.84
CA PRO A 280 -18.27 -56.42 -3.70
C PRO A 280 -18.97 -56.70 -2.37
N ALA A 281 -18.46 -56.20 -1.25
CA ALA A 281 -19.11 -56.38 0.05
C ALA A 281 -20.54 -55.79 0.06
N TRP A 282 -20.71 -54.57 -0.46
CA TRP A 282 -22.03 -53.89 -0.63
C TRP A 282 -22.96 -54.57 -1.65
N LYS A 283 -22.45 -55.52 -2.46
CA LYS A 283 -23.25 -56.40 -3.32
C LYS A 283 -23.58 -57.73 -2.63
N LEU A 284 -22.64 -58.33 -1.91
CA LEU A 284 -22.82 -59.63 -1.24
C LEU A 284 -23.89 -59.57 -0.14
N THR A 285 -24.06 -58.41 0.51
CA THR A 285 -25.18 -58.13 1.45
C THR A 285 -26.57 -58.11 0.79
N THR A 286 -26.67 -58.30 -0.53
CA THR A 286 -27.94 -58.43 -1.28
C THR A 286 -28.32 -59.87 -1.64
N VAL A 287 -27.44 -60.85 -1.41
CA VAL A 287 -27.62 -62.24 -1.90
C VAL A 287 -27.79 -63.23 -0.74
N GLY A 288 -28.97 -63.85 -0.64
CA GLY A 288 -29.22 -65.16 -0.01
C GLY A 288 -29.03 -65.35 1.50
N LYS A 289 -28.18 -64.56 2.17
CA LYS A 289 -27.71 -64.79 3.55
C LYS A 289 -28.75 -64.49 4.63
N SER A 290 -28.52 -65.01 5.84
CA SER A 290 -29.35 -64.78 7.03
C SER A 290 -29.34 -63.31 7.49
N GLY A 291 -30.25 -62.94 8.40
CA GLY A 291 -30.37 -61.55 8.90
C GLY A 291 -29.08 -61.04 9.54
N TRP A 292 -28.47 -61.82 10.43
CA TRP A 292 -27.24 -61.48 11.14
C TRP A 292 -26.03 -61.34 10.20
N GLU A 293 -25.88 -62.25 9.23
CA GLU A 293 -24.83 -62.15 8.21
C GLU A 293 -24.94 -60.89 7.34
N ARG A 294 -26.17 -60.41 7.07
CA ARG A 294 -26.37 -59.14 6.36
C ARG A 294 -25.92 -57.95 7.20
N SER A 295 -26.27 -57.92 8.49
CA SER A 295 -25.81 -56.87 9.41
C SER A 295 -24.29 -56.81 9.49
N SER A 296 -23.64 -57.97 9.66
CA SER A 296 -22.18 -58.10 9.68
C SER A 296 -21.54 -57.61 8.38
N GLY A 297 -22.01 -58.09 7.21
CA GLY A 297 -21.48 -57.64 5.92
C GLY A 297 -21.73 -56.17 5.58
N VAL A 298 -22.79 -55.55 6.12
CA VAL A 298 -23.03 -54.11 6.02
C VAL A 298 -22.03 -53.34 6.90
N ALA A 299 -21.73 -53.83 8.10
CA ALA A 299 -20.75 -53.22 9.00
C ALA A 299 -19.33 -53.28 8.42
N ASP A 300 -18.88 -54.43 7.91
CA ASP A 300 -17.59 -54.60 7.22
C ASP A 300 -17.45 -53.63 6.04
N ALA A 301 -18.49 -53.56 5.20
CA ALA A 301 -18.49 -52.67 4.05
C ALA A 301 -18.50 -51.19 4.47
N CYS A 302 -19.20 -50.83 5.55
CA CYS A 302 -19.14 -49.48 6.13
C CYS A 302 -17.74 -49.14 6.68
N ALA A 303 -17.06 -50.08 7.34
CA ALA A 303 -15.71 -49.89 7.83
C ALA A 303 -14.71 -49.62 6.68
N LEU A 304 -14.83 -50.36 5.57
CA LEU A 304 -14.06 -50.11 4.34
C LEU A 304 -14.35 -48.74 3.73
N LEU A 305 -15.62 -48.29 3.69
CA LEU A 305 -15.99 -46.95 3.20
C LEU A 305 -15.47 -45.81 4.09
N VAL A 306 -15.51 -45.98 5.42
CA VAL A 306 -14.93 -45.01 6.37
C VAL A 306 -13.42 -44.94 6.19
N ALA A 307 -12.74 -46.09 6.06
CA ALA A 307 -11.30 -46.14 5.79
C ALA A 307 -10.93 -45.47 4.45
N ALA A 308 -11.70 -45.72 3.38
CA ALA A 308 -11.51 -45.09 2.08
C ALA A 308 -11.63 -43.55 2.15
N ARG A 309 -12.64 -43.04 2.87
CA ARG A 309 -12.88 -41.60 3.02
C ARG A 309 -11.90 -40.91 3.97
N CYS A 310 -11.32 -41.65 4.92
CA CYS A 310 -10.17 -41.21 5.70
C CYS A 310 -8.89 -41.13 4.84
N ALA A 311 -8.66 -42.08 3.94
CA ALA A 311 -7.55 -42.02 2.97
C ALA A 311 -7.73 -40.85 1.98
N GLU A 312 -8.93 -40.61 1.45
CA GLU A 312 -9.25 -39.43 0.63
C GLU A 312 -8.92 -38.10 1.37
N ARG A 313 -9.32 -37.99 2.64
CA ARG A 313 -8.98 -36.85 3.49
C ARG A 313 -7.46 -36.74 3.74
N GLY A 314 -6.75 -37.86 3.82
CA GLY A 314 -5.28 -37.91 3.86
C GLY A 314 -4.65 -37.29 2.62
N ALA A 315 -5.02 -37.74 1.43
CA ALA A 315 -4.53 -37.19 0.16
C ALA A 315 -4.75 -35.67 0.06
N ARG A 316 -5.96 -35.19 0.40
CA ARG A 316 -6.27 -33.75 0.37
C ARG A 316 -5.48 -32.94 1.41
N ARG A 317 -5.24 -33.47 2.62
CA ARG A 317 -4.40 -32.81 3.63
C ARG A 317 -2.93 -32.72 3.22
N VAL A 318 -2.39 -33.74 2.56
CA VAL A 318 -1.00 -33.71 2.04
C VAL A 318 -0.82 -32.65 0.94
N LEU A 319 -1.85 -32.42 0.12
CA LEU A 319 -1.84 -31.40 -0.93
C LEU A 319 -2.10 -29.98 -0.40
N ALA A 320 -2.99 -29.81 0.59
CA ALA A 320 -3.40 -28.51 1.12
C ALA A 320 -2.44 -27.88 2.14
N ALA A 321 -1.36 -28.57 2.53
CA ALA A 321 -0.42 -28.07 3.53
C ALA A 321 0.28 -26.78 3.07
N PRO A 322 0.32 -25.70 3.88
CA PRO A 322 0.87 -24.39 3.48
C PRO A 322 2.38 -24.41 3.17
N ALA A 323 3.05 -25.51 3.50
CA ALA A 323 4.43 -25.76 3.10
C ALA A 323 4.57 -26.04 1.59
N ALA A 324 3.56 -26.50 0.86
CA ALA A 324 3.70 -26.85 -0.57
C ALA A 324 3.86 -25.61 -1.48
N PRO A 325 2.99 -24.56 -1.42
CA PRO A 325 3.19 -23.36 -2.24
C PRO A 325 4.44 -22.57 -1.84
N ARG A 326 4.73 -22.51 -0.53
CA ARG A 326 5.94 -21.86 0.00
C ARG A 326 7.22 -22.59 -0.41
N ALA A 327 7.24 -23.93 -0.35
CA ALA A 327 8.36 -24.71 -0.86
C ALA A 327 8.52 -24.57 -2.38
N ALA A 328 7.45 -24.50 -3.17
CA ALA A 328 7.56 -24.24 -4.61
C ALA A 328 8.14 -22.84 -4.92
N ARG A 329 7.72 -21.79 -4.20
CA ARG A 329 8.35 -20.45 -4.28
C ARG A 329 9.83 -20.49 -3.88
N ALA A 330 10.15 -21.14 -2.75
CA ALA A 330 11.51 -21.26 -2.25
C ALA A 330 12.41 -22.10 -3.17
N LEU A 331 11.87 -23.15 -3.80
CA LEU A 331 12.57 -23.98 -4.79
C LEU A 331 12.90 -23.16 -6.05
N ARG A 332 11.94 -22.37 -6.55
CA ARG A 332 12.14 -21.44 -7.68
C ARG A 332 13.23 -20.41 -7.36
N LEU A 333 13.13 -19.76 -6.19
CA LEU A 333 14.14 -18.80 -5.72
C LEU A 333 15.52 -19.44 -5.52
N ALA A 334 15.59 -20.63 -4.92
CA ALA A 334 16.86 -21.33 -4.70
C ALA A 334 17.48 -21.85 -6.00
N LEU A 335 16.70 -22.25 -7.01
CA LEU A 335 17.19 -22.56 -8.36
C LEU A 335 17.77 -21.30 -9.02
N ASP A 336 17.06 -20.17 -8.96
CA ASP A 336 17.57 -18.89 -9.48
C ASP A 336 18.84 -18.42 -8.73
N TYR A 337 19.02 -18.74 -7.44
CA TYR A 337 20.17 -18.33 -6.60
C TYR A 337 21.35 -19.33 -6.54
N ALA A 338 21.15 -20.60 -6.93
CA ALA A 338 22.20 -21.62 -6.87
C ALA A 338 23.07 -21.65 -8.13
N PHE A 339 22.54 -21.18 -9.27
CA PHE A 339 23.18 -21.33 -10.58
C PHE A 339 23.80 -20.04 -11.14
N THR A 340 23.55 -18.86 -10.55
CA THR A 340 24.28 -17.62 -10.91
C THR A 340 25.79 -17.78 -10.75
N ASP A 341 26.23 -18.54 -9.76
CA ASP A 341 27.64 -18.72 -9.42
C ASP A 341 28.34 -19.77 -10.31
N ALA A 342 27.58 -20.60 -11.03
CA ALA A 342 28.07 -21.79 -11.74
C ALA A 342 28.08 -21.66 -13.27
N VAL A 343 27.29 -20.75 -13.84
CA VAL A 343 27.03 -20.65 -15.30
C VAL A 343 28.12 -19.90 -16.08
N HIS A 344 29.18 -19.42 -15.41
CA HIS A 344 30.27 -18.66 -16.05
C HIS A 344 31.49 -19.51 -16.49
N ASP A 345 31.46 -20.84 -16.30
CA ASP A 345 32.50 -21.75 -16.81
C ASP A 345 32.13 -22.27 -18.21
N HIS A 346 33.03 -22.03 -19.19
CA HIS A 346 32.83 -22.35 -20.61
C HIS A 346 32.59 -23.84 -20.90
N LYS A 347 32.95 -24.76 -19.98
CA LYS A 347 32.78 -26.21 -20.17
C LYS A 347 31.33 -26.67 -20.36
N TYR A 348 30.33 -25.92 -19.91
CA TYR A 348 28.97 -26.44 -19.72
C TYR A 348 27.90 -25.95 -20.72
N GLN A 349 28.29 -25.34 -21.85
CA GLN A 349 27.34 -24.76 -22.82
C GLN A 349 26.23 -25.73 -23.30
N ARG A 350 26.52 -27.02 -23.50
CA ARG A 350 25.51 -28.04 -23.87
C ARG A 350 24.53 -28.40 -22.75
N ALA A 351 24.93 -28.22 -21.49
CA ALA A 351 24.02 -28.37 -20.35
C ALA A 351 23.06 -27.16 -20.23
N THR A 352 23.44 -26.00 -20.77
CA THR A 352 22.64 -24.77 -20.68
C THR A 352 21.31 -24.87 -21.43
N GLU A 353 21.30 -25.41 -22.66
CA GLU A 353 20.07 -25.54 -23.46
C GLU A 353 19.06 -26.52 -22.84
N THR A 354 19.53 -27.68 -22.37
CA THR A 354 18.70 -28.68 -21.68
C THR A 354 18.19 -28.15 -20.34
N PHE A 355 18.96 -27.32 -19.64
CA PHE A 355 18.53 -26.64 -18.40
C PHE A 355 17.49 -25.53 -18.66
N PHE A 356 17.57 -24.80 -19.79
CA PHE A 356 16.52 -23.84 -20.18
C PHE A 356 15.18 -24.54 -20.42
N GLN A 357 15.17 -25.66 -21.16
CA GLN A 357 13.96 -26.46 -21.40
C GLN A 357 13.35 -26.98 -20.08
N PHE A 358 14.19 -27.43 -19.13
CA PHE A 358 13.77 -27.80 -17.78
C PHE A 358 13.13 -26.62 -17.02
N LYS A 359 13.74 -25.42 -17.11
CA LYS A 359 13.24 -24.20 -16.46
C LYS A 359 11.89 -23.76 -17.00
N GLU A 360 11.69 -23.78 -18.32
CA GLU A 360 10.40 -23.46 -18.96
C GLU A 360 9.33 -24.48 -18.58
N ALA A 361 9.63 -25.78 -18.64
CA ALA A 361 8.69 -26.83 -18.23
C ALA A 361 8.24 -26.70 -16.77
N LEU A 362 9.14 -26.26 -15.87
CA LEU A 362 8.85 -26.05 -14.46
C LEU A 362 8.07 -24.73 -14.20
N VAL A 363 8.31 -23.69 -15.00
CA VAL A 363 7.49 -22.45 -14.97
C VAL A 363 6.08 -22.72 -15.49
N LEU A 364 5.92 -23.40 -16.63
CA LEU A 364 4.62 -23.80 -17.17
C LEU A 364 3.83 -24.67 -16.20
N LEU A 365 4.49 -25.54 -15.42
CA LEU A 365 3.86 -26.30 -14.35
C LEU A 365 3.29 -25.38 -13.25
N ILE A 366 4.04 -24.36 -12.82
CA ILE A 366 3.62 -23.40 -11.79
C ILE A 366 2.51 -22.47 -12.30
N ASP A 367 2.58 -22.03 -13.55
CA ASP A 367 1.60 -21.09 -14.12
C ASP A 367 0.29 -21.81 -14.48
N SER A 368 0.34 -23.11 -14.81
CA SER A 368 -0.85 -23.98 -14.92
C SER A 368 -1.63 -24.16 -13.61
N ILE A 369 -1.05 -23.75 -12.48
CA ILE A 369 -1.70 -23.73 -11.15
C ILE A 369 -2.31 -22.34 -10.85
N HIS A 370 -2.04 -21.31 -11.65
CA HIS A 370 -2.31 -19.90 -11.32
C HIS A 370 -3.14 -19.11 -12.37
N GLN A 371 -3.66 -19.72 -13.44
CA GLN A 371 -4.47 -18.99 -14.43
C GLN A 371 -5.72 -18.34 -13.80
N VAL A 372 -5.76 -17.00 -13.80
CA VAL A 372 -6.92 -16.20 -13.40
C VAL A 372 -7.96 -16.30 -14.50
N SER A 373 -8.97 -17.14 -14.29
CA SER A 373 -10.18 -17.15 -15.10
C SER A 373 -11.12 -16.01 -14.68
N ASP A 374 -11.80 -15.41 -15.66
CA ASP A 374 -13.00 -14.62 -15.40
C ASP A 374 -14.11 -15.54 -14.88
N VAL A 375 -14.91 -15.00 -13.98
CA VAL A 375 -15.89 -15.69 -13.15
C VAL A 375 -17.26 -15.11 -13.40
N GLU A 376 -18.18 -15.96 -13.85
CA GLU A 376 -19.58 -15.63 -13.97
C GLU A 376 -20.24 -15.54 -12.58
N ILE A 377 -20.84 -14.39 -12.28
CA ILE A 377 -21.66 -14.12 -11.10
C ILE A 377 -23.00 -13.53 -11.52
N PHE A 378 -23.99 -13.56 -10.63
CA PHE A 378 -25.30 -12.95 -10.87
C PHE A 378 -25.52 -11.80 -9.89
N ILE A 379 -25.75 -10.59 -10.39
CA ILE A 379 -26.06 -9.41 -9.56
C ILE A 379 -27.51 -9.00 -9.84
N ASN A 380 -28.37 -9.04 -8.82
CA ASN A 380 -29.80 -8.76 -8.92
C ASN A 380 -30.50 -9.54 -10.07
N GLY A 381 -30.01 -10.73 -10.39
CA GLY A 381 -30.50 -11.60 -11.47
C GLY A 381 -29.74 -11.47 -12.81
N LYS A 382 -29.03 -10.37 -13.06
CA LYS A 382 -28.21 -10.17 -14.26
C LYS A 382 -26.91 -10.97 -14.16
N SER A 383 -26.58 -11.80 -15.17
CA SER A 383 -25.25 -12.44 -15.27
C SER A 383 -24.18 -11.43 -15.68
N VAL A 384 -23.01 -11.51 -15.04
CA VAL A 384 -21.85 -10.63 -15.24
C VAL A 384 -20.56 -11.45 -15.09
N CYS A 385 -19.60 -11.26 -16.00
CA CYS A 385 -18.25 -11.83 -15.88
C CYS A 385 -17.29 -10.83 -15.21
N VAL A 386 -16.63 -11.25 -14.13
CA VAL A 386 -15.62 -10.45 -13.40
C VAL A 386 -14.39 -11.30 -13.03
N PRO A 387 -13.20 -10.71 -12.87
CA PRO A 387 -12.01 -11.47 -12.51
C PRO A 387 -12.13 -12.13 -11.14
N SER A 388 -11.62 -13.36 -10.99
CA SER A 388 -11.74 -14.16 -9.76
C SER A 388 -11.17 -13.53 -8.49
N TYR A 389 -10.32 -12.50 -8.60
CA TYR A 389 -9.72 -11.77 -7.48
C TYR A 389 -10.55 -10.55 -7.03
N PHE A 390 -11.65 -10.20 -7.72
CA PHE A 390 -12.50 -9.07 -7.32
C PHE A 390 -13.23 -9.36 -6.00
N THR A 391 -13.39 -8.33 -5.17
CA THR A 391 -14.42 -8.32 -4.12
C THR A 391 -15.80 -8.05 -4.72
N ILE A 392 -16.85 -8.43 -4.00
CA ILE A 392 -18.23 -8.09 -4.38
C ILE A 392 -18.39 -6.57 -4.57
N GLY A 393 -17.77 -5.75 -3.72
CA GLY A 393 -17.79 -4.28 -3.83
C GLY A 393 -17.19 -3.77 -5.15
N GLN A 394 -16.04 -4.32 -5.58
CA GLN A 394 -15.40 -3.96 -6.85
C GLN A 394 -16.22 -4.43 -8.07
N ALA A 395 -16.82 -5.63 -7.99
CA ALA A 395 -17.73 -6.12 -9.02
C ALA A 395 -18.97 -5.23 -9.17
N LEU A 396 -19.54 -4.76 -8.05
CA LEU A 396 -20.66 -3.83 -8.03
C LEU A 396 -20.29 -2.44 -8.56
N LYS A 397 -19.11 -1.88 -8.21
CA LYS A 397 -18.64 -0.60 -8.78
C LYS A 397 -18.42 -0.71 -10.29
N ARG A 398 -17.85 -1.81 -10.80
CA ARG A 398 -17.68 -2.07 -12.24
C ARG A 398 -19.02 -2.05 -12.99
N GLU A 399 -20.06 -2.63 -12.40
CA GLU A 399 -21.43 -2.62 -12.94
C GLU A 399 -22.21 -1.32 -12.64
N LYS A 400 -21.56 -0.31 -12.05
CA LYS A 400 -22.13 0.99 -11.63
C LYS A 400 -23.29 0.87 -10.61
N ILE A 401 -23.33 -0.22 -9.85
CA ILE A 401 -24.33 -0.47 -8.81
C ILE A 401 -23.81 0.08 -7.47
N THR A 402 -24.33 1.24 -7.07
CA THR A 402 -23.94 1.89 -5.81
C THR A 402 -24.39 1.09 -4.59
N VAL A 403 -23.44 0.63 -3.77
CA VAL A 403 -23.67 0.10 -2.41
C VAL A 403 -22.96 1.01 -1.40
N PRO A 404 -23.62 1.41 -0.30
CA PRO A 404 -23.10 2.42 0.62
C PRO A 404 -21.89 1.92 1.44
N SER A 405 -20.87 2.75 1.64
CA SER A 405 -19.67 2.36 2.42
C SER A 405 -18.87 3.52 3.01
N PHE A 406 -18.62 3.50 4.32
CA PHE A 406 -17.81 4.53 5.02
C PHE A 406 -16.34 4.17 5.21
N CYS A 407 -15.99 2.87 5.28
CA CYS A 407 -14.62 2.42 5.53
C CYS A 407 -13.87 1.96 4.28
N PHE A 408 -14.59 1.56 3.24
CA PHE A 408 -13.98 1.14 1.99
C PHE A 408 -13.42 2.36 1.25
N HIS A 409 -12.31 2.14 0.58
CA HIS A 409 -11.54 3.09 -0.21
C HIS A 409 -10.58 2.28 -1.08
N GLU A 410 -10.50 2.53 -2.37
CA GLU A 410 -9.86 1.55 -3.29
C GLU A 410 -8.33 1.55 -3.19
N ARG A 411 -7.74 2.71 -2.85
CA ARG A 411 -6.29 2.87 -2.63
C ARG A 411 -5.79 2.44 -1.24
N LEU A 412 -6.68 2.03 -0.33
CA LEU A 412 -6.36 1.63 1.06
C LEU A 412 -6.70 0.16 1.30
N SER A 413 -6.11 -0.46 2.34
CA SER A 413 -6.48 -1.84 2.70
C SER A 413 -7.95 -1.95 3.13
N ILE A 414 -8.56 -3.08 2.80
CA ILE A 414 -9.92 -3.43 3.25
C ILE A 414 -9.95 -3.49 4.79
N ALA A 415 -11.02 -2.99 5.41
CA ALA A 415 -11.19 -2.96 6.88
C ALA A 415 -12.49 -3.61 7.36
N GLY A 416 -13.64 -3.33 6.73
CA GLY A 416 -14.93 -3.97 7.05
C GLY A 416 -15.54 -3.59 8.41
N ASN A 417 -14.99 -2.61 9.12
CA ASN A 417 -15.47 -2.16 10.43
C ASN A 417 -16.85 -1.47 10.38
N CYS A 418 -17.09 -0.58 9.41
CA CYS A 418 -18.34 0.22 9.37
C CYS A 418 -19.63 -0.57 9.04
N ARG A 419 -19.53 -1.82 8.56
CA ARG A 419 -20.64 -2.71 8.14
C ARG A 419 -21.69 -2.14 7.15
N MET A 420 -21.54 -0.92 6.65
CA MET A 420 -22.56 -0.30 5.78
C MET A 420 -22.79 -1.05 4.46
N CYS A 421 -21.75 -1.67 3.89
CA CYS A 421 -21.84 -2.38 2.61
C CYS A 421 -22.36 -3.83 2.73
N LEU A 422 -23.38 -4.06 3.57
CA LEU A 422 -24.02 -5.38 3.71
C LEU A 422 -24.94 -5.67 2.51
N VAL A 423 -24.78 -6.86 1.93
CA VAL A 423 -25.57 -7.38 0.81
C VAL A 423 -26.02 -8.82 1.10
N GLU A 424 -27.10 -9.28 0.47
CA GLU A 424 -27.55 -10.67 0.59
C GLU A 424 -26.89 -11.53 -0.50
N VAL A 425 -26.43 -12.74 -0.12
CA VAL A 425 -25.88 -13.73 -1.05
C VAL A 425 -26.73 -14.98 -0.98
N GLU A 426 -27.18 -15.50 -2.12
CA GLU A 426 -28.10 -16.64 -2.15
C GLU A 426 -27.44 -17.90 -1.59
N GLY A 427 -28.15 -18.61 -0.71
CA GLY A 427 -27.62 -19.76 0.03
C GLY A 427 -26.83 -19.42 1.31
N TRP A 428 -26.63 -18.13 1.64
CA TRP A 428 -25.92 -17.72 2.86
C TRP A 428 -26.91 -17.21 3.92
N TRP A 429 -26.83 -17.76 5.14
CA TRP A 429 -27.72 -17.43 6.26
C TRP A 429 -27.56 -16.01 6.83
N LYS A 430 -26.42 -15.36 6.58
CA LYS A 430 -26.09 -14.01 7.05
C LYS A 430 -25.71 -13.13 5.88
N LEU A 431 -26.08 -11.85 5.96
CA LEU A 431 -25.65 -10.81 5.03
C LEU A 431 -24.11 -10.71 5.02
N GLN A 432 -23.55 -10.44 3.85
CA GLN A 432 -22.10 -10.42 3.61
C GLN A 432 -21.58 -9.01 3.39
N VAL A 433 -20.37 -8.75 3.85
CA VAL A 433 -19.70 -7.45 3.71
C VAL A 433 -19.08 -7.36 2.31
N ALA A 434 -19.70 -6.58 1.42
CA ALA A 434 -19.34 -6.53 0.01
C ALA A 434 -17.87 -6.14 -0.22
N CYS A 435 -17.32 -5.24 0.59
CA CYS A 435 -15.95 -4.77 0.42
C CYS A 435 -14.84 -5.77 0.79
N SER A 436 -15.18 -6.95 1.35
CA SER A 436 -14.20 -7.94 1.80
C SER A 436 -14.41 -9.36 1.27
N VAL A 437 -15.64 -9.71 0.87
CA VAL A 437 -15.92 -11.05 0.32
C VAL A 437 -15.54 -11.09 -1.16
N GLY A 438 -14.71 -12.06 -1.53
CA GLY A 438 -14.31 -12.33 -2.92
C GLY A 438 -15.43 -12.98 -3.74
N VAL A 439 -15.42 -12.76 -5.05
CA VAL A 439 -16.39 -13.35 -6.00
C VAL A 439 -16.09 -14.83 -6.27
N VAL A 440 -17.14 -15.64 -6.48
CA VAL A 440 -17.05 -17.09 -6.73
C VAL A 440 -18.03 -17.48 -7.84
N LYS A 441 -17.69 -18.48 -8.68
CA LYS A 441 -18.51 -18.83 -9.83
C LYS A 441 -19.93 -19.26 -9.42
N GLY A 442 -20.93 -18.65 -10.07
CA GLY A 442 -22.34 -18.86 -9.78
C GLY A 442 -22.85 -18.16 -8.52
N MET A 443 -22.04 -17.32 -7.87
CA MET A 443 -22.48 -16.50 -6.72
C MET A 443 -23.59 -15.54 -7.17
N LYS A 444 -24.76 -15.63 -6.51
CA LYS A 444 -25.90 -14.74 -6.73
C LYS A 444 -25.97 -13.72 -5.60
N ILE A 445 -25.94 -12.44 -5.95
CA ILE A 445 -25.81 -11.30 -5.05
C ILE A 445 -27.06 -10.42 -5.22
N ARG A 446 -27.72 -10.10 -4.11
CA ARG A 446 -28.92 -9.25 -4.05
C ARG A 446 -28.59 -8.01 -3.22
N THR A 447 -28.49 -6.85 -3.88
CA THR A 447 -28.17 -5.57 -3.22
C THR A 447 -29.41 -4.80 -2.76
N ASN A 448 -30.57 -5.11 -3.34
CA ASN A 448 -31.83 -4.40 -3.15
C ASN A 448 -32.85 -5.14 -2.26
N SER A 449 -32.48 -6.27 -1.64
CA SER A 449 -33.40 -7.07 -0.84
C SER A 449 -33.75 -6.38 0.49
N GLU A 450 -34.94 -6.68 1.01
CA GLU A 450 -35.48 -6.09 2.24
C GLU A 450 -34.54 -6.31 3.45
N LYS A 451 -33.88 -7.48 3.53
CA LYS A 451 -32.87 -7.76 4.57
C LYS A 451 -31.66 -6.83 4.45
N ALA A 452 -31.16 -6.61 3.24
CA ALA A 452 -30.01 -5.74 3.00
C ALA A 452 -30.34 -4.28 3.33
N LYS A 453 -31.53 -3.80 2.93
CA LYS A 453 -32.04 -2.46 3.27
C LYS A 453 -32.17 -2.26 4.79
N ARG A 454 -32.91 -3.13 5.49
CA ARG A 454 -33.04 -3.07 6.96
C ARG A 454 -31.71 -3.12 7.70
N ALA A 455 -30.72 -3.85 7.18
CA ALA A 455 -29.38 -3.85 7.78
C ALA A 455 -28.62 -2.53 7.54
N GLN A 456 -28.80 -1.87 6.40
CA GLN A 456 -28.23 -0.55 6.10
C GLN A 456 -28.89 0.54 6.96
N GLU A 457 -30.22 0.51 7.09
CA GLU A 457 -31.03 1.37 7.96
C GLU A 457 -30.54 1.26 9.43
N HIS A 458 -30.44 0.04 9.97
CA HIS A 458 -29.95 -0.18 11.33
C HIS A 458 -28.48 0.24 11.53
N VAL A 459 -27.59 0.03 10.54
CA VAL A 459 -26.18 0.46 10.65
C VAL A 459 -26.06 1.98 10.71
N LEU A 460 -26.85 2.71 9.91
CA LEU A 460 -26.92 4.16 10.00
C LEU A 460 -27.47 4.63 11.35
N GLU A 461 -28.51 3.98 11.86
CA GLU A 461 -29.06 4.30 13.18
C GLU A 461 -28.03 4.15 14.31
N PHE A 462 -27.24 3.07 14.32
CA PHE A 462 -26.14 2.92 15.29
C PHE A 462 -25.03 3.98 15.14
N ILE A 463 -24.73 4.41 13.91
CA ILE A 463 -23.75 5.48 13.66
C ILE A 463 -24.29 6.84 14.14
N LEU A 464 -25.57 7.12 13.92
CA LEU A 464 -26.23 8.38 14.25
C LEU A 464 -26.66 8.48 15.73
N ALA A 465 -26.76 7.34 16.44
CA ALA A 465 -27.03 7.29 17.88
C ALA A 465 -25.98 8.11 18.67
N ASP A 466 -24.69 7.95 18.36
CA ASP A 466 -23.60 8.68 19.00
C ASP A 466 -23.14 9.95 18.24
N HIS A 467 -23.53 10.13 16.97
CA HIS A 467 -23.08 11.29 16.18
C HIS A 467 -23.71 12.60 16.71
N PRO A 468 -22.94 13.70 16.85
CA PRO A 468 -23.47 14.98 17.31
C PRO A 468 -24.35 15.66 16.24
N LEU A 469 -25.25 16.57 16.67
CA LEU A 469 -26.14 17.32 15.78
C LEU A 469 -25.43 18.53 15.12
N ASP A 470 -24.18 18.35 14.74
CA ASP A 470 -23.25 19.39 14.31
C ASP A 470 -23.46 19.89 12.87
N CYS A 471 -24.41 19.32 12.12
CA CYS A 471 -24.54 19.55 10.67
C CYS A 471 -24.52 21.05 10.23
N PRO A 472 -25.17 22.00 10.92
CA PRO A 472 -25.07 23.42 10.56
C PRO A 472 -23.65 24.01 10.71
N ILE A 473 -22.93 23.60 11.77
CA ILE A 473 -21.57 24.06 12.09
C ILE A 473 -20.47 23.14 11.53
N CYS A 474 -20.84 22.11 10.76
CA CYS A 474 -19.91 21.17 10.15
C CYS A 474 -19.44 21.71 8.78
N ASP A 475 -18.12 21.73 8.55
CA ASP A 475 -17.58 22.23 7.27
C ASP A 475 -17.88 21.33 6.07
N GLN A 476 -18.02 20.02 6.30
CA GLN A 476 -18.52 19.08 5.29
C GLN A 476 -20.06 19.08 5.16
N GLY A 477 -20.79 20.01 5.80
CA GLY A 477 -22.24 20.12 5.60
C GLY A 477 -22.58 20.35 4.13
N GLY A 478 -23.33 19.43 3.52
CA GLY A 478 -23.62 19.41 2.08
C GLY A 478 -22.59 18.70 1.19
N GLU A 479 -21.57 18.04 1.77
CA GLU A 479 -20.58 17.19 1.08
C GLU A 479 -20.14 15.99 1.94
N CYS A 480 -21.01 15.53 2.83
CA CYS A 480 -20.71 14.52 3.85
C CYS A 480 -21.30 13.16 3.48
N ASP A 481 -20.47 12.13 3.30
CA ASP A 481 -20.92 10.74 3.04
C ASP A 481 -22.04 10.33 4.03
N LEU A 482 -21.91 10.69 5.32
CA LEU A 482 -22.92 10.32 6.33
C LEU A 482 -24.26 11.03 6.13
N GLN A 483 -24.27 12.28 5.68
CA GLN A 483 -25.49 13.02 5.40
C GLN A 483 -26.24 12.40 4.21
N ASP A 484 -25.54 12.21 3.09
CA ASP A 484 -26.14 11.71 1.85
C ASP A 484 -26.58 10.24 1.97
N LEU A 485 -25.78 9.40 2.64
CA LEU A 485 -26.16 8.01 2.88
C LEU A 485 -27.28 7.89 3.92
N SER A 486 -27.38 8.81 4.89
CA SER A 486 -28.54 8.85 5.80
C SER A 486 -29.83 9.21 5.07
N VAL A 487 -29.81 10.20 4.17
CA VAL A 487 -30.99 10.58 3.38
C VAL A 487 -31.41 9.49 2.39
N ARG A 488 -30.45 8.71 1.87
CA ARG A 488 -30.70 7.71 0.81
C ARG A 488 -30.93 6.27 1.29
N PHE A 489 -30.38 5.88 2.44
CA PHE A 489 -30.42 4.51 2.96
C PHE A 489 -30.77 4.42 4.47
N GLY A 490 -31.03 5.54 5.13
CA GLY A 490 -31.37 5.60 6.55
C GLY A 490 -32.87 5.65 6.83
N ASN A 491 -33.23 5.58 8.12
CA ASN A 491 -34.59 5.82 8.59
C ASN A 491 -34.92 7.32 8.59
N ASP A 492 -36.22 7.63 8.50
CA ASP A 492 -36.76 8.99 8.56
C ASP A 492 -36.63 9.67 9.93
N ARG A 493 -36.50 8.88 11.00
CA ARG A 493 -36.52 9.33 12.40
C ARG A 493 -35.51 8.57 13.26
N SER A 494 -35.04 9.24 14.32
CA SER A 494 -34.31 8.57 15.41
C SER A 494 -35.26 7.79 16.32
N ARG A 495 -34.83 6.62 16.81
CA ARG A 495 -35.43 5.95 17.98
C ARG A 495 -34.62 6.15 19.26
N PHE A 496 -33.45 6.79 19.17
CA PHE A 496 -32.63 7.12 20.33
C PHE A 496 -33.20 8.34 21.05
N THR A 497 -34.16 8.09 21.94
CA THR A 497 -34.60 9.03 22.98
C THR A 497 -33.89 8.67 24.27
N ASP A 498 -32.94 9.49 24.71
CA ASP A 498 -32.29 9.30 26.00
C ASP A 498 -33.23 9.75 27.14
N ILE A 499 -33.83 8.77 27.81
CA ILE A 499 -34.76 8.96 28.92
C ILE A 499 -34.00 9.29 30.24
N PHE A 500 -32.69 9.04 30.30
CA PHE A 500 -31.88 9.13 31.51
C PHE A 500 -30.91 10.31 31.54
N PHE A 501 -30.91 11.16 30.50
CA PHE A 501 -30.01 12.32 30.34
C PHE A 501 -28.50 11.95 30.41
N SER A 502 -28.15 10.72 30.04
CA SER A 502 -26.75 10.27 29.92
C SER A 502 -25.96 10.99 28.81
N GLY A 503 -26.66 11.53 27.81
CA GLY A 503 -26.12 12.26 26.68
C GLY A 503 -25.68 11.37 25.51
N LYS A 504 -25.48 12.01 24.36
CA LYS A 504 -24.59 11.46 23.31
C LYS A 504 -23.16 11.54 23.82
N ARG A 505 -22.30 10.61 23.39
CA ARG A 505 -20.88 10.63 23.79
C ARG A 505 -20.18 11.94 23.42
N ALA A 506 -19.27 12.37 24.29
CA ALA A 506 -18.37 13.49 24.05
C ALA A 506 -16.91 13.02 24.09
N VAL A 507 -16.08 13.60 23.23
CA VAL A 507 -14.68 13.30 23.00
C VAL A 507 -13.90 14.61 22.90
N GLU A 508 -12.69 14.64 23.46
CA GLU A 508 -11.82 15.80 23.38
C GLU A 508 -11.36 16.08 21.93
N ASN A 509 -11.51 17.33 21.49
CA ASN A 509 -11.17 17.75 20.13
C ASN A 509 -9.70 18.14 20.02
N LYS A 510 -8.86 17.24 19.48
CA LYS A 510 -7.42 17.44 19.30
C LYS A 510 -7.07 18.32 18.09
N THR A 511 -5.85 18.83 18.04
CA THR A 511 -5.29 19.54 16.88
C THR A 511 -4.12 18.72 16.35
N LEU A 512 -4.32 18.02 15.23
CA LEU A 512 -3.33 17.07 14.71
C LEU A 512 -2.14 17.79 14.04
N SER A 513 -2.39 18.93 13.41
CA SER A 513 -1.35 19.80 12.84
C SER A 513 -1.91 21.22 12.66
N PRO A 514 -1.09 22.22 12.27
CA PRO A 514 -1.60 23.54 11.89
C PRO A 514 -2.52 23.54 10.65
N LEU A 515 -2.62 22.40 9.95
CA LEU A 515 -3.44 22.18 8.76
C LEU A 515 -4.75 21.45 9.08
N ILE A 516 -4.73 20.54 10.07
CA ILE A 516 -5.81 19.58 10.34
C ILE A 516 -6.31 19.70 11.79
N ARG A 517 -7.57 20.11 11.93
CA ARG A 517 -8.31 20.07 13.19
C ARG A 517 -9.05 18.74 13.33
N ALA A 518 -9.08 18.17 14.53
CA ALA A 518 -9.86 16.98 14.83
C ALA A 518 -11.05 17.30 15.77
N GLU A 519 -12.24 17.48 15.19
CA GLU A 519 -13.52 17.61 15.90
C GLU A 519 -14.10 16.20 16.16
N MET A 520 -13.48 15.49 17.11
CA MET A 520 -13.55 14.04 17.26
C MET A 520 -14.91 13.46 17.62
N ASN A 521 -15.83 14.27 18.18
CA ASN A 521 -17.24 13.89 18.40
C ASN A 521 -17.89 13.33 17.12
N ARG A 522 -17.53 13.89 15.96
CA ARG A 522 -18.10 13.52 14.65
C ARG A 522 -17.52 12.22 14.09
N CYS A 523 -16.50 11.63 14.73
CA CYS A 523 -15.81 10.46 14.21
C CYS A 523 -16.69 9.20 14.27
N ILE A 524 -16.80 8.50 13.13
CA ILE A 524 -17.54 7.23 12.99
C ILE A 524 -16.62 6.00 12.92
N HIS A 525 -15.39 6.14 13.44
CA HIS A 525 -14.43 5.05 13.65
C HIS A 525 -14.11 4.19 12.41
N CYS A 526 -14.25 4.78 11.20
CA CYS A 526 -14.04 4.13 9.91
C CYS A 526 -12.58 3.75 9.60
N THR A 527 -11.62 4.24 10.39
CA THR A 527 -10.16 4.03 10.27
C THR A 527 -9.53 4.31 8.89
N ARG A 528 -10.19 5.10 8.01
CA ARG A 528 -9.57 5.54 6.73
C ARG A 528 -8.29 6.34 7.00
N CYS A 529 -8.31 7.29 7.94
CA CYS A 529 -7.17 8.12 8.33
C CYS A 529 -5.97 7.33 8.87
N ILE A 530 -6.19 6.37 9.78
CA ILE A 530 -5.15 5.48 10.34
C ILE A 530 -4.49 4.67 9.20
N ARG A 531 -5.31 4.06 8.33
CA ARG A 531 -4.81 3.30 7.19
C ARG A 531 -4.00 4.18 6.24
N PHE A 532 -4.48 5.37 5.89
CA PHE A 532 -3.72 6.30 5.05
C PHE A 532 -2.38 6.72 5.68
N ALA A 533 -2.37 7.06 6.98
CA ALA A 533 -1.16 7.45 7.69
C ALA A 533 -0.09 6.35 7.69
N SER A 534 -0.43 5.09 8.01
CA SER A 534 0.54 3.97 7.97
C SER A 534 0.84 3.49 6.54
N GLN A 535 -0.15 3.44 5.64
CA GLN A 535 -0.01 2.76 4.35
C GLN A 535 0.47 3.67 3.21
N VAL A 536 0.13 4.96 3.23
CA VAL A 536 0.36 5.91 2.11
C VAL A 536 1.35 7.02 2.50
N CYS A 537 1.18 7.68 3.64
CA CYS A 537 2.26 8.52 4.18
C CYS A 537 3.42 7.63 4.63
N GLY A 538 3.16 6.65 5.49
CA GLY A 538 4.18 5.85 6.16
C GLY A 538 4.58 6.34 7.55
N LEU A 539 3.70 7.09 8.21
CA LEU A 539 3.89 7.57 9.58
C LEU A 539 2.88 6.90 10.50
N GLU A 540 3.36 6.05 11.41
CA GLU A 540 2.54 5.34 12.40
C GLU A 540 2.22 6.23 13.61
N VAL A 541 1.65 7.41 13.32
CA VAL A 541 1.32 8.47 14.29
C VAL A 541 -0.15 8.41 14.69
N LEU A 542 -1.06 8.15 13.75
CA LEU A 542 -2.48 7.98 14.03
C LEU A 542 -2.80 6.52 14.33
N GLY A 543 -3.48 6.26 15.45
CA GLY A 543 -3.93 4.94 15.86
C GLY A 543 -5.34 4.97 16.48
N SER A 544 -5.75 3.82 17.03
CA SER A 544 -6.97 3.68 17.82
C SER A 544 -6.63 3.30 19.25
N THR A 545 -6.97 4.15 20.21
CA THR A 545 -6.74 3.94 21.65
C THR A 545 -8.07 3.66 22.36
N GLY A 546 -8.04 3.05 23.55
CA GLY A 546 -9.27 2.60 24.21
C GLY A 546 -9.95 1.42 23.48
N ARG A 547 -11.23 1.16 23.79
CA ARG A 547 -11.98 0.00 23.26
C ARG A 547 -13.49 0.26 23.33
N GLY A 548 -14.22 -0.24 22.35
CA GLY A 548 -15.69 -0.19 22.35
C GLY A 548 -16.20 1.22 22.09
N HIS A 549 -17.14 1.68 22.93
CA HIS A 549 -17.71 3.02 22.88
C HIS A 549 -16.64 4.11 23.06
N ASP A 550 -15.77 3.92 24.05
CA ASP A 550 -14.71 4.87 24.46
C ASP A 550 -13.42 4.70 23.63
N MET A 551 -13.51 4.05 22.47
CA MET A 551 -12.39 3.98 21.53
C MET A 551 -12.17 5.35 20.91
N LEU A 552 -10.96 5.89 20.95
CA LEU A 552 -10.60 7.17 20.35
C LEU A 552 -9.69 6.93 19.13
N VAL A 553 -9.82 7.77 18.11
CA VAL A 553 -8.96 7.76 16.91
C VAL A 553 -8.11 9.00 16.91
N GLY A 554 -6.79 8.86 16.74
CA GLY A 554 -5.86 9.98 16.75
C GLY A 554 -4.51 9.60 17.32
N THR A 555 -3.83 10.57 17.92
CA THR A 555 -2.55 10.39 18.60
C THR A 555 -2.76 10.10 20.09
N PHE A 556 -1.97 9.20 20.67
CA PHE A 556 -2.04 8.87 22.11
C PHE A 556 -1.41 10.00 22.93
N VAL A 557 -0.11 10.22 22.74
CA VAL A 557 0.62 11.44 23.15
C VAL A 557 0.30 12.61 22.21
N ASP A 558 0.56 13.85 22.63
CA ASP A 558 0.36 15.05 21.81
C ASP A 558 1.48 15.24 20.76
N LYS A 559 1.56 14.29 19.83
CA LYS A 559 2.47 14.32 18.67
C LYS A 559 1.73 14.89 17.47
N MET A 560 2.34 15.85 16.78
CA MET A 560 1.76 16.38 15.53
C MET A 560 1.85 15.37 14.38
N PHE A 561 0.78 15.26 13.60
CA PHE A 561 0.74 14.53 12.34
C PHE A 561 1.20 15.46 11.19
N LEU A 562 2.52 15.58 11.05
CA LEU A 562 3.16 16.30 9.96
C LEU A 562 3.66 15.29 8.91
N SER A 563 3.16 15.40 7.68
CA SER A 563 3.63 14.69 6.49
C SER A 563 3.44 15.58 5.27
N GLU A 564 4.31 15.42 4.28
CA GLU A 564 4.21 15.96 2.93
C GLU A 564 2.87 15.70 2.19
N LEU A 565 2.10 14.71 2.66
CA LEU A 565 0.77 14.32 2.15
C LEU A 565 -0.34 14.40 3.23
N SER A 566 -0.12 15.08 4.36
CA SER A 566 -1.00 14.97 5.54
C SER A 566 -2.45 15.38 5.28
N GLY A 567 -2.66 16.45 4.51
CA GLY A 567 -3.97 17.08 4.28
C GLY A 567 -4.98 16.22 3.53
N ASN A 568 -4.53 15.19 2.80
CA ASN A 568 -5.43 14.23 2.15
C ASN A 568 -6.32 13.46 3.16
N VAL A 569 -5.94 13.41 4.43
CA VAL A 569 -6.76 12.87 5.52
C VAL A 569 -8.12 13.58 5.68
N VAL A 570 -8.23 14.85 5.27
CA VAL A 570 -9.50 15.60 5.28
C VAL A 570 -10.48 15.02 4.26
N ASP A 571 -10.06 14.89 3.01
CA ASP A 571 -10.91 14.40 1.90
C ASP A 571 -11.27 12.92 2.09
N LEU A 572 -10.35 12.12 2.63
CA LEU A 572 -10.58 10.72 2.98
C LEU A 572 -11.62 10.56 4.11
N CYS A 573 -11.89 11.60 4.90
CA CYS A 573 -12.80 11.49 6.04
C CYS A 573 -14.27 11.56 5.56
N PRO A 574 -15.10 10.50 5.73
CA PRO A 574 -16.51 10.48 5.32
C PRO A 574 -17.43 11.38 6.16
N VAL A 575 -16.84 12.10 7.12
CA VAL A 575 -17.50 12.92 8.14
C VAL A 575 -16.57 14.07 8.51
N GLY A 576 -17.13 15.23 8.84
CA GLY A 576 -16.38 16.46 9.17
C GLY A 576 -15.70 16.43 10.55
N ALA A 577 -15.16 15.28 10.93
CA ALA A 577 -14.35 15.05 12.12
C ALA A 577 -12.89 15.47 11.94
N LEU A 578 -12.36 15.42 10.71
CA LEU A 578 -11.01 15.86 10.37
C LEU A 578 -11.14 16.99 9.34
N THR A 579 -10.97 18.24 9.78
CA THR A 579 -11.27 19.41 8.96
C THR A 579 -10.05 20.28 8.66
N ASN A 580 -10.10 20.86 7.46
CA ASN A 580 -9.17 21.82 6.92
C ASN A 580 -9.21 23.14 7.73
N ILE A 581 -8.09 23.51 8.38
CA ILE A 581 -8.00 24.74 9.18
C ILE A 581 -8.02 26.02 8.31
N PRO A 582 -7.24 26.15 7.21
CA PRO A 582 -7.25 27.35 6.35
C PRO A 582 -8.60 27.68 5.67
N TYR A 583 -9.48 26.69 5.46
CA TYR A 583 -10.80 26.82 4.83
C TYR A 583 -11.96 26.94 5.83
N ARG A 584 -11.75 26.51 7.09
CA ARG A 584 -12.78 26.42 8.13
C ARG A 584 -13.72 27.64 8.14
N PHE A 585 -15.01 27.38 8.03
CA PHE A 585 -16.09 28.39 8.04
C PHE A 585 -16.03 29.48 6.95
N LYS A 586 -15.14 29.40 5.93
CA LYS A 586 -15.10 30.40 4.83
C LYS A 586 -16.25 30.27 3.82
N ALA A 587 -16.75 29.05 3.59
CA ALA A 587 -17.86 28.76 2.68
C ALA A 587 -18.49 27.39 2.98
N ARG A 588 -19.59 27.07 2.29
CA ARG A 588 -20.21 25.73 2.20
C ARG A 588 -20.14 25.19 0.78
N ALA A 589 -20.21 23.87 0.63
CA ALA A 589 -19.94 23.16 -0.63
C ALA A 589 -20.76 23.68 -1.82
N TRP A 590 -22.05 23.96 -1.60
CA TRP A 590 -22.99 24.47 -2.61
C TRP A 590 -22.76 25.94 -3.02
N GLU A 591 -21.91 26.69 -2.31
CA GLU A 591 -21.56 28.08 -2.65
C GLU A 591 -20.33 28.17 -3.58
N LEU A 592 -19.65 27.04 -3.80
CA LEU A 592 -18.39 26.97 -4.53
C LEU A 592 -18.65 26.66 -6.01
N LYS A 593 -17.98 27.40 -6.89
CA LYS A 593 -17.74 26.95 -8.25
C LYS A 593 -16.48 26.09 -8.28
N THR A 594 -16.41 25.17 -9.24
CA THR A 594 -15.26 24.27 -9.44
C THR A 594 -14.62 24.51 -10.80
N ALA A 595 -13.29 24.37 -10.87
CA ALA A 595 -12.53 24.35 -12.11
C ALA A 595 -11.47 23.23 -12.06
N ASN A 596 -11.40 22.39 -13.09
CA ASN A 596 -10.38 21.35 -13.20
C ASN A 596 -9.03 22.00 -13.56
N SER A 597 -7.97 21.77 -12.79
CA SER A 597 -6.68 22.40 -13.04
C SER A 597 -5.52 21.48 -12.64
N ILE A 598 -4.30 22.03 -12.53
CA ILE A 598 -3.07 21.30 -12.23
C ILE A 598 -2.29 22.03 -11.12
N ASP A 599 -1.62 21.27 -10.26
CA ASP A 599 -0.60 21.75 -9.34
C ASP A 599 0.70 22.08 -10.09
N VAL A 600 1.26 23.27 -9.84
CA VAL A 600 2.54 23.74 -10.39
C VAL A 600 3.57 24.03 -9.29
N THR A 601 3.30 23.61 -8.05
CA THR A 601 4.21 23.76 -6.90
C THR A 601 5.29 22.67 -6.84
N ASP A 602 5.14 21.62 -7.65
CA ASP A 602 6.18 20.65 -8.01
C ASP A 602 6.05 20.20 -9.49
N ALA A 603 7.01 19.42 -9.98
CA ALA A 603 7.02 18.91 -11.36
C ALA A 603 6.17 17.64 -11.59
N THR A 604 5.35 17.20 -10.62
CA THR A 604 4.52 15.99 -10.77
C THR A 604 3.34 16.21 -11.73
N GLY A 605 2.90 17.46 -11.91
CA GLY A 605 1.69 17.78 -12.68
C GLY A 605 0.43 17.20 -12.05
N THR A 606 0.34 17.22 -10.72
CA THR A 606 -0.78 16.63 -9.98
C THR A 606 -2.10 17.26 -10.40
N ASN A 607 -3.08 16.44 -10.77
CA ASN A 607 -4.39 16.93 -11.19
C ASN A 607 -5.22 17.37 -9.96
N ILE A 608 -5.80 18.56 -10.05
CA ILE A 608 -6.55 19.18 -8.96
C ILE A 608 -7.91 19.73 -9.42
N VAL A 609 -8.77 20.04 -8.45
CA VAL A 609 -9.96 20.87 -8.60
C VAL A 609 -9.77 22.12 -7.74
N LEU A 610 -9.90 23.29 -8.37
CA LEU A 610 -9.90 24.59 -7.71
C LEU A 610 -11.34 24.94 -7.33
N ASN A 611 -11.62 25.10 -6.04
CA ASN A 611 -12.92 25.53 -5.56
C ASN A 611 -12.88 27.02 -5.20
N TYR A 612 -13.71 27.82 -5.86
CA TYR A 612 -13.65 29.28 -5.81
C TYR A 612 -15.02 29.94 -5.63
N ARG A 613 -15.01 31.18 -5.12
CA ARG A 613 -16.20 32.00 -4.88
C ARG A 613 -15.80 33.48 -4.98
N PHE A 614 -16.61 34.29 -5.69
CA PHE A 614 -16.36 35.73 -5.89
C PHE A 614 -14.90 36.04 -6.30
N ASP A 615 -14.42 35.34 -7.34
CA ASP A 615 -13.06 35.43 -7.90
C ASP A 615 -11.91 35.22 -6.89
N ARG A 616 -12.17 34.49 -5.80
CA ARG A 616 -11.15 34.01 -4.84
C ARG A 616 -11.18 32.49 -4.76
N VAL A 617 -10.01 31.85 -4.87
CA VAL A 617 -9.86 30.40 -4.67
C VAL A 617 -9.82 30.14 -3.16
N LEU A 618 -10.75 29.32 -2.65
CA LEU A 618 -10.91 29.10 -1.21
C LEU A 618 -10.29 27.78 -0.73
N ARG A 619 -10.23 26.76 -1.58
CA ARG A 619 -9.54 25.49 -1.32
C ARG A 619 -9.16 24.78 -2.61
N VAL A 620 -8.19 23.88 -2.51
CA VAL A 620 -7.79 22.95 -3.57
C VAL A 620 -8.12 21.52 -3.11
N LEU A 621 -8.67 20.72 -4.02
CA LEU A 621 -8.93 19.29 -3.86
C LEU A 621 -8.17 18.50 -4.94
N PRO A 622 -7.83 17.23 -4.71
CA PRO A 622 -7.27 16.36 -5.75
C PRO A 622 -8.34 16.01 -6.79
N ARG A 623 -7.91 15.76 -8.04
CA ARG A 623 -8.73 15.21 -9.11
C ARG A 623 -8.20 13.82 -9.46
N GLU A 624 -9.10 12.84 -9.63
CA GLU A 624 -8.68 11.45 -9.85
C GLU A 624 -7.92 11.29 -11.18
N HIS A 625 -6.73 10.69 -11.12
CA HIS A 625 -5.94 10.31 -12.30
C HIS A 625 -5.03 9.11 -12.00
N GLU A 626 -5.46 7.92 -12.45
CA GLU A 626 -4.82 6.61 -12.26
C GLU A 626 -3.30 6.58 -12.53
N GLU A 627 -2.82 7.37 -13.48
CA GLU A 627 -1.42 7.31 -13.93
C GLU A 627 -0.49 8.32 -13.28
N ILE A 628 -1.01 9.32 -12.55
CA ILE A 628 -0.20 10.42 -12.00
C ILE A 628 -0.31 10.45 -10.48
N ASN A 629 -1.48 10.82 -9.94
CA ASN A 629 -1.65 11.13 -8.52
C ASN A 629 -2.67 10.23 -7.80
N GLN A 630 -3.28 9.27 -8.51
CA GLN A 630 -4.42 8.48 -8.02
C GLN A 630 -5.54 9.41 -7.54
N GLU A 631 -5.72 9.56 -6.23
CA GLU A 631 -6.75 10.41 -5.59
C GLU A 631 -6.12 11.44 -4.63
N TYR A 632 -4.82 11.70 -4.74
CA TYR A 632 -4.04 12.46 -3.75
C TYR A 632 -3.42 13.73 -4.34
N VAL A 633 -3.01 14.65 -3.46
CA VAL A 633 -2.26 15.87 -3.80
C VAL A 633 -1.23 16.19 -2.70
N SER A 634 -0.13 16.85 -3.08
CA SER A 634 0.88 17.36 -2.15
C SER A 634 0.24 18.33 -1.14
N ASP A 635 0.75 18.36 0.10
CA ASP A 635 0.36 19.43 1.03
C ASP A 635 0.72 20.82 0.47
N LYS A 636 1.78 20.91 -0.34
CA LYS A 636 2.20 22.17 -0.98
C LYS A 636 1.11 22.74 -1.91
N GLY A 637 0.69 21.98 -2.91
CA GLY A 637 -0.35 22.36 -3.86
C GLY A 637 -1.74 22.48 -3.24
N ARG A 638 -1.99 21.78 -2.12
CA ARG A 638 -3.25 21.91 -1.36
C ARG A 638 -3.32 23.22 -0.55
N TRP A 639 -2.22 23.63 0.08
CA TRP A 639 -2.24 24.62 1.16
C TRP A 639 -1.64 25.97 0.80
N ALA A 640 -0.69 26.05 -0.13
CA ALA A 640 -0.05 27.31 -0.50
C ALA A 640 -0.97 28.26 -1.28
N ILE A 641 -2.22 27.86 -1.59
CA ILE A 641 -3.20 28.63 -2.37
C ILE A 641 -3.55 30.00 -1.75
N ASP A 642 -3.40 30.17 -0.43
CA ASP A 642 -3.58 31.46 0.26
C ASP A 642 -2.52 32.51 -0.15
N SER A 643 -1.39 32.06 -0.71
CA SER A 643 -0.38 32.91 -1.33
C SER A 643 -0.93 33.71 -2.53
N LEU A 644 -1.96 33.22 -3.23
CA LEU A 644 -2.60 33.97 -4.32
C LEU A 644 -3.23 35.30 -3.86
N GLU A 645 -3.44 35.49 -2.56
CA GLU A 645 -3.97 36.73 -1.97
C GLU A 645 -2.86 37.62 -1.40
N MET A 646 -1.61 37.15 -1.38
CA MET A 646 -0.46 37.75 -0.69
C MET A 646 0.63 38.18 -1.68
N GLN A 647 1.24 39.35 -1.42
CA GLN A 647 2.34 39.93 -2.21
C GLN A 647 2.13 39.93 -3.74
N ARG A 648 0.87 40.07 -4.18
CA ARG A 648 0.50 40.04 -5.59
C ARG A 648 0.93 41.31 -6.32
N LEU A 649 1.44 41.13 -7.54
CA LEU A 649 1.70 42.23 -8.47
C LEU A 649 0.42 42.56 -9.23
N VAL A 650 -0.15 43.73 -8.97
CA VAL A 650 -1.50 44.14 -9.44
C VAL A 650 -1.46 45.25 -10.49
N THR A 651 -0.39 46.05 -10.53
CA THR A 651 -0.18 47.15 -11.48
C THR A 651 1.26 47.14 -12.01
N PRO A 652 1.50 47.62 -13.24
CA PRO A 652 2.86 47.93 -13.70
C PRO A 652 3.53 48.92 -12.74
N MET A 653 4.83 48.75 -12.48
CA MET A 653 5.59 49.65 -11.60
C MET A 653 6.98 49.93 -12.13
N LYS A 654 7.52 51.12 -11.85
CA LYS A 654 8.91 51.50 -12.13
C LYS A 654 9.63 51.86 -10.84
N LYS A 655 10.87 51.38 -10.69
CA LYS A 655 11.73 51.75 -9.56
C LYS A 655 12.34 53.13 -9.79
N VAL A 656 12.05 54.07 -8.89
CA VAL A 656 12.56 55.44 -8.86
C VAL A 656 13.29 55.64 -7.54
N ALA A 657 14.63 55.72 -7.61
CA ALA A 657 15.50 55.58 -6.44
C ALA A 657 15.19 54.30 -5.64
N THR A 658 14.66 54.44 -4.43
CA THR A 658 14.26 53.33 -3.54
C THR A 658 12.78 52.94 -3.66
N CYS A 659 11.95 53.76 -4.33
CA CYS A 659 10.50 53.61 -4.36
C CYS A 659 10.02 52.91 -5.63
N CYS A 660 8.98 52.06 -5.56
CA CYS A 660 8.26 51.58 -6.73
C CYS A 660 7.04 52.46 -7.00
N CYS A 661 7.04 53.17 -8.13
CA CYS A 661 5.93 54.03 -8.55
C CYS A 661 5.01 53.25 -9.51
N PRO A 662 3.67 53.23 -9.30
CA PRO A 662 2.74 52.57 -10.20
C PRO A 662 2.61 53.31 -11.54
N LEU A 663 2.28 52.56 -12.60
CA LEU A 663 2.18 53.02 -13.98
C LEU A 663 0.99 52.39 -14.71
N GLU A 664 0.57 53.03 -15.80
CA GLU A 664 -0.29 52.43 -16.81
C GLU A 664 0.49 51.54 -17.78
N TRP A 665 -0.21 50.64 -18.48
CA TRP A 665 0.42 49.67 -19.40
C TRP A 665 1.13 50.32 -20.59
N ASP A 666 0.56 51.35 -21.22
CA ASP A 666 1.17 52.06 -22.35
C ASP A 666 2.56 52.66 -22.02
N PRO A 667 2.73 53.49 -20.98
CA PRO A 667 4.05 54.02 -20.62
C PRO A 667 5.00 52.93 -20.10
N ALA A 668 4.49 51.87 -19.45
CA ALA A 668 5.32 50.74 -19.04
C ALA A 668 5.88 49.97 -20.24
N LEU A 669 5.06 49.67 -21.25
CA LEU A 669 5.49 48.98 -22.48
C LEU A 669 6.40 49.86 -23.35
N LYS A 670 6.18 51.19 -23.40
CA LYS A 670 7.10 52.13 -24.04
C LYS A 670 8.49 52.12 -23.37
N MET A 671 8.55 52.26 -22.04
CA MET A 671 9.83 52.18 -21.33
C MET A 671 10.50 50.80 -21.45
N ALA A 672 9.74 49.71 -21.49
CA ALA A 672 10.29 48.38 -21.78
C ALA A 672 10.90 48.31 -23.19
N SER A 673 10.22 48.84 -24.22
CA SER A 673 10.73 48.83 -25.59
C SER A 673 11.90 49.80 -25.81
N GLU A 674 11.98 50.90 -25.05
CA GLU A 674 13.13 51.79 -25.00
C GLU A 674 14.35 51.10 -24.37
N ILE A 675 14.18 50.45 -23.22
CA ILE A 675 15.24 49.68 -22.55
C ILE A 675 15.79 48.60 -23.49
N LEU A 676 14.91 47.81 -24.13
CA LEU A 676 15.31 46.74 -25.04
C LEU A 676 15.99 47.28 -26.31
N ARG A 677 15.48 48.34 -26.94
CA ARG A 677 16.07 48.93 -28.15
C ARG A 677 17.37 49.72 -27.88
N SER A 678 17.62 50.15 -26.64
CA SER A 678 18.86 50.84 -26.26
C SER A 678 20.10 49.93 -26.18
N VAL A 679 19.95 48.62 -26.38
CA VAL A 679 21.00 47.61 -26.15
C VAL A 679 21.07 46.62 -27.32
N SER A 680 22.29 46.28 -27.74
CA SER A 680 22.56 45.24 -28.74
C SER A 680 22.00 43.87 -28.29
N PRO A 681 21.31 43.09 -29.16
CA PRO A 681 20.63 41.84 -28.77
C PRO A 681 21.47 40.87 -27.94
N ASP A 682 22.76 40.70 -28.25
CA ASP A 682 23.70 39.82 -27.52
C ASP A 682 23.86 40.13 -26.02
N ARG A 683 23.49 41.35 -25.60
CA ARG A 683 23.57 41.84 -24.21
C ARG A 683 22.22 41.89 -23.51
N ILE A 684 21.16 41.43 -24.16
CA ILE A 684 19.87 41.12 -23.55
C ILE A 684 19.91 39.65 -23.12
N MET A 685 19.28 39.30 -22.01
CA MET A 685 19.13 37.91 -21.54
C MET A 685 17.74 37.72 -20.92
N ALA A 686 17.13 36.55 -21.10
CA ALA A 686 15.90 36.19 -20.42
C ALA A 686 16.11 34.97 -19.52
N ILE A 687 15.47 34.98 -18.35
CA ILE A 687 15.56 33.94 -17.33
C ILE A 687 14.15 33.55 -16.91
N VAL A 688 13.79 32.28 -17.07
CA VAL A 688 12.46 31.77 -16.69
C VAL A 688 12.49 30.98 -15.39
N GLY A 689 11.53 31.28 -14.51
CA GLY A 689 11.35 30.67 -13.20
C GLY A 689 10.40 29.46 -13.20
N PRO A 690 10.02 28.96 -12.02
CA PRO A 690 9.52 27.59 -11.85
C PRO A 690 8.08 27.33 -12.32
N GLN A 691 7.27 28.38 -12.52
CA GLN A 691 5.81 28.29 -12.63
C GLN A 691 5.24 28.87 -13.95
N ALA A 692 6.10 29.26 -14.90
CA ALA A 692 5.71 29.77 -16.21
C ALA A 692 5.09 28.69 -17.13
N SER A 693 4.04 29.04 -17.88
CA SER A 693 3.36 28.16 -18.83
C SER A 693 4.05 28.08 -20.20
N VAL A 694 3.76 27.04 -20.99
CA VAL A 694 4.36 26.85 -22.33
C VAL A 694 3.98 27.97 -23.30
N GLU A 695 2.77 28.52 -23.24
CA GLU A 695 2.35 29.69 -24.02
C GLU A 695 3.30 30.88 -23.80
N THR A 696 3.70 31.07 -22.54
CA THR A 696 4.57 32.18 -22.11
C THR A 696 6.02 31.93 -22.52
N LEU A 697 6.50 30.69 -22.36
CA LEU A 697 7.82 30.23 -22.80
C LEU A 697 8.02 30.35 -24.31
N VAL A 698 6.97 30.05 -25.11
CA VAL A 698 6.98 30.21 -26.57
C VAL A 698 6.88 31.69 -26.95
N ALA A 699 5.95 32.45 -26.36
CA ALA A 699 5.73 33.84 -26.75
C ALA A 699 6.91 34.77 -26.44
N SER A 700 7.59 34.57 -25.31
CA SER A 700 8.81 35.29 -24.96
C SER A 700 10.03 34.84 -25.79
N LYS A 701 10.14 33.53 -26.10
CA LYS A 701 11.17 32.98 -27.00
C LYS A 701 11.05 33.58 -28.41
N ASP A 702 9.87 33.53 -29.03
CA ASP A 702 9.68 34.04 -30.39
C ASP A 702 9.91 35.56 -30.48
N MET A 703 9.45 36.34 -29.49
CA MET A 703 9.74 37.78 -29.42
C MET A 703 11.25 38.06 -29.41
N LEU A 704 12.01 37.34 -28.57
CA LEU A 704 13.44 37.59 -28.39
C LEU A 704 14.26 37.06 -29.57
N ASN A 705 13.88 35.93 -30.16
CA ASN A 705 14.48 35.44 -31.40
C ASN A 705 14.29 36.43 -32.56
N VAL A 706 13.10 37.02 -32.71
CA VAL A 706 12.81 38.05 -33.74
C VAL A 706 13.56 39.36 -33.45
N LEU A 707 13.89 39.66 -32.19
CA LEU A 707 14.82 40.73 -31.80
C LEU A 707 16.31 40.39 -32.07
N GLY A 708 16.62 39.14 -32.46
CA GLY A 708 18.00 38.67 -32.67
C GLY A 708 18.72 38.20 -31.40
N CYS A 709 17.99 37.87 -30.33
CA CYS A 709 18.53 37.46 -29.03
C CYS A 709 18.19 36.01 -28.70
N GLU A 710 19.19 35.11 -28.75
CA GLU A 710 19.03 33.71 -28.31
C GLU A 710 19.44 33.44 -26.85
N ASN A 711 19.56 34.47 -26.01
CA ASN A 711 20.02 34.36 -24.62
C ASN A 711 18.89 33.97 -23.67
N LEU A 712 18.23 32.85 -23.96
CA LEU A 712 17.06 32.33 -23.24
C LEU A 712 17.48 31.22 -22.29
N TYR A 713 17.36 31.43 -20.98
CA TYR A 713 17.87 30.50 -19.96
C TYR A 713 16.84 30.11 -18.89
N ILE A 714 16.93 28.89 -18.37
CA ILE A 714 16.13 28.42 -17.23
C ILE A 714 16.87 28.74 -15.93
N GLU A 715 16.14 29.17 -14.89
CA GLU A 715 16.68 29.46 -13.55
C GLU A 715 17.41 28.24 -12.92
N ARG A 716 16.80 27.05 -13.02
CA ARG A 716 17.40 25.79 -12.59
C ARG A 716 18.50 25.34 -13.56
N ASP A 717 19.65 24.98 -13.01
CA ASP A 717 20.83 24.54 -13.75
C ASP A 717 20.96 23.01 -13.79
N MET A 718 21.37 22.48 -14.94
CA MET A 718 21.56 21.05 -15.27
C MET A 718 22.50 20.98 -16.47
N ARG A 719 23.69 20.41 -16.32
CA ARG A 719 24.69 20.38 -17.40
C ARG A 719 25.50 19.10 -17.38
N TYR A 720 25.19 18.21 -18.32
CA TYR A 720 25.88 16.91 -18.43
C TYR A 720 26.06 16.40 -19.87
N THR A 721 25.51 17.09 -20.88
CA THR A 721 25.46 16.68 -22.29
C THR A 721 26.10 17.74 -23.20
N ALA A 722 26.50 17.34 -24.40
CA ALA A 722 26.82 18.31 -25.46
C ALA A 722 25.56 18.78 -26.20
N CYS A 723 24.50 17.96 -26.17
CA CYS A 723 23.20 18.13 -26.81
C CYS A 723 22.12 18.24 -25.71
N ASP A 724 22.08 19.36 -24.98
CA ASP A 724 21.32 19.44 -23.72
C ASP A 724 19.79 19.29 -23.90
N THR A 725 19.21 19.88 -24.95
CA THR A 725 17.76 19.88 -25.21
C THR A 725 17.29 18.92 -26.32
N ASP A 726 18.20 18.41 -27.14
CA ASP A 726 17.87 17.81 -28.45
C ASP A 726 17.04 16.53 -28.35
N PHE A 727 17.18 15.79 -27.26
CA PHE A 727 16.46 14.55 -27.00
C PHE A 727 15.66 14.64 -25.71
N ARG A 728 14.33 14.50 -25.77
CA ARG A 728 13.44 14.51 -24.58
C ARG A 728 13.90 13.56 -23.46
N ALA A 729 14.58 12.47 -23.81
CA ALA A 729 15.15 11.51 -22.86
C ALA A 729 16.29 12.05 -21.97
N SER A 730 16.90 13.20 -22.31
CA SER A 730 17.99 13.81 -21.51
C SER A 730 17.49 14.58 -20.28
N TYR A 731 16.21 15.00 -20.27
CA TYR A 731 15.63 15.80 -19.18
C TYR A 731 14.27 15.30 -18.67
N SER A 732 13.54 14.52 -19.45
CA SER A 732 12.27 13.94 -19.01
C SER A 732 12.44 12.55 -18.39
N TRP A 733 11.47 12.23 -17.54
CA TRP A 733 11.25 10.93 -16.95
C TRP A 733 10.73 9.95 -18.01
N ASN A 734 11.36 8.77 -18.10
CA ASN A 734 11.32 7.87 -19.26
C ASN A 734 10.31 6.70 -19.15
N ILE A 735 9.69 6.50 -17.98
CA ILE A 735 8.62 5.52 -17.72
C ILE A 735 7.32 6.25 -17.33
N THR A 736 6.22 5.54 -17.04
CA THR A 736 5.08 6.17 -16.34
C THR A 736 5.25 6.11 -14.81
N MET A 737 4.64 7.02 -14.04
CA MET A 737 4.63 6.93 -12.57
C MET A 737 4.00 5.61 -12.08
N LYS A 738 2.99 5.12 -12.81
CA LYS A 738 2.31 3.84 -12.57
C LYS A 738 3.24 2.63 -12.72
N ASP A 739 4.25 2.68 -13.58
CA ASP A 739 5.25 1.62 -13.71
C ASP A 739 6.17 1.50 -12.49
N VAL A 740 6.38 2.59 -11.73
CA VAL A 740 7.17 2.58 -10.48
C VAL A 740 6.59 1.58 -9.49
N ALA A 741 5.26 1.46 -9.41
CA ALA A 741 4.56 0.47 -8.57
C ALA A 741 4.87 -0.99 -8.95
N THR A 742 5.56 -1.24 -10.07
CA THR A 742 5.95 -2.57 -10.55
C THR A 742 7.46 -2.84 -10.45
N ALA A 743 8.25 -1.90 -9.92
CA ALA A 743 9.68 -2.06 -9.71
C ALA A 743 9.98 -3.12 -8.62
N ASP A 744 11.16 -3.75 -8.73
CA ASP A 744 11.67 -4.71 -7.75
C ASP A 744 12.96 -4.26 -7.03
N LYS A 745 13.77 -3.40 -7.66
CA LYS A 745 14.86 -2.66 -7.00
C LYS A 745 14.88 -1.19 -7.42
N ILE A 746 15.13 -0.28 -6.49
CA ILE A 746 15.16 1.16 -6.74
C ILE A 746 16.46 1.76 -6.18
N LEU A 747 17.15 2.57 -6.97
CA LEU A 747 18.33 3.34 -6.56
C LEU A 747 18.02 4.85 -6.62
N LEU A 748 18.13 5.52 -5.47
CA LEU A 748 18.07 6.97 -5.34
C LEU A 748 19.50 7.55 -5.38
N VAL A 749 19.77 8.51 -6.26
CA VAL A 749 21.09 9.15 -6.42
C VAL A 749 20.96 10.65 -6.18
N GLY A 750 21.38 11.08 -4.98
CA GLY A 750 21.35 12.49 -4.56
C GLY A 750 19.99 13.16 -4.74
N THR A 751 18.93 12.54 -4.22
CA THR A 751 17.55 13.04 -4.30
C THR A 751 16.79 12.58 -3.06
N ASN A 752 15.95 13.45 -2.50
CA ASN A 752 14.92 13.07 -1.55
C ASN A 752 13.53 13.22 -2.19
N PRO A 753 13.02 12.18 -2.90
CA PRO A 753 11.71 12.23 -3.56
C PRO A 753 10.55 12.57 -2.62
N ARG A 754 10.68 12.35 -1.30
CA ARG A 754 9.63 12.72 -0.32
C ARG A 754 9.29 14.21 -0.36
N PHE A 755 10.29 15.07 -0.55
CA PHE A 755 10.10 16.52 -0.56
C PHE A 755 10.29 17.13 -1.95
N GLU A 756 11.07 16.48 -2.83
CA GLU A 756 11.25 16.90 -4.23
C GLU A 756 10.04 16.57 -5.12
N ALA A 757 9.35 15.44 -4.88
CA ALA A 757 8.17 15.02 -5.63
C ALA A 757 7.28 14.06 -4.78
N PRO A 758 6.48 14.58 -3.82
CA PRO A 758 5.72 13.77 -2.85
C PRO A 758 4.85 12.66 -3.45
N ILE A 759 4.27 12.89 -4.63
CA ILE A 759 3.46 11.88 -5.34
C ILE A 759 4.31 10.75 -5.93
N LEU A 760 5.55 11.02 -6.35
CA LEU A 760 6.51 9.96 -6.72
C LEU A 760 6.91 9.14 -5.48
N ASN A 761 7.16 9.79 -4.34
CA ASN A 761 7.45 9.09 -3.08
C ASN A 761 6.33 8.13 -2.66
N MET A 762 5.07 8.51 -2.90
CA MET A 762 3.90 7.63 -2.72
C MET A 762 3.97 6.39 -3.63
N TRP A 763 4.32 6.53 -4.92
CA TRP A 763 4.47 5.39 -5.83
C TRP A 763 5.65 4.47 -5.46
N ILE A 764 6.78 5.05 -5.02
CA ILE A 764 7.93 4.30 -4.49
C ILE A 764 7.51 3.51 -3.24
N ARG A 765 6.76 4.13 -2.31
CA ARG A 765 6.18 3.45 -1.15
C ARG A 765 5.24 2.32 -1.56
N GLN A 766 4.42 2.51 -2.60
CA GLN A 766 3.53 1.49 -3.11
C GLN A 766 4.29 0.28 -3.66
N ALA A 767 5.43 0.49 -4.35
CA ALA A 767 6.32 -0.58 -4.78
C ALA A 767 6.93 -1.34 -3.59
N TYR A 768 7.50 -0.61 -2.62
CA TYR A 768 8.04 -1.17 -1.37
C TYR A 768 7.01 -2.07 -0.65
N ARG A 769 5.79 -1.58 -0.47
CA ARG A 769 4.73 -2.27 0.29
C ARG A 769 4.07 -3.43 -0.47
N ASN A 770 3.94 -3.35 -1.80
CA ASN A 770 3.21 -4.35 -2.58
C ASN A 770 4.14 -5.41 -3.21
N ASN A 771 5.39 -5.07 -3.53
CA ASN A 771 6.34 -5.95 -4.22
C ASN A 771 7.51 -6.41 -3.33
N GLU A 772 7.61 -5.90 -2.10
CA GLU A 772 8.78 -6.08 -1.21
C GLU A 772 10.09 -5.55 -1.86
N ALA A 773 9.99 -4.42 -2.58
CA ALA A 773 11.08 -3.88 -3.40
C ALA A 773 12.27 -3.34 -2.58
N ASP A 774 13.50 -3.73 -2.94
CA ASP A 774 14.73 -3.24 -2.30
C ASP A 774 15.01 -1.79 -2.71
N ILE A 775 15.09 -0.87 -1.73
CA ILE A 775 15.43 0.55 -1.97
C ILE A 775 16.85 0.85 -1.46
N TYR A 776 17.66 1.43 -2.34
CA TYR A 776 19.03 1.86 -2.07
C TYR A 776 19.18 3.37 -2.25
N ALA A 777 20.04 4.01 -1.46
CA ALA A 777 20.38 5.43 -1.65
C ALA A 777 21.89 5.66 -1.72
N ALA A 778 22.31 6.50 -2.67
CA ALA A 778 23.64 7.05 -2.82
C ALA A 778 23.55 8.57 -2.62
N GLY A 779 23.95 9.03 -1.44
CA GLY A 779 23.75 10.39 -0.96
C GLY A 779 23.57 10.43 0.56
N PRO A 780 23.62 11.62 1.18
CA PRO A 780 23.57 11.79 2.63
C PRO A 780 22.25 11.26 3.24
N PRO A 781 22.28 10.85 4.52
CA PRO A 781 21.09 10.32 5.20
C PRO A 781 19.94 11.33 5.24
N CYS A 782 18.75 10.88 4.86
CA CYS A 782 17.52 11.67 4.78
C CYS A 782 16.34 10.93 5.42
N ASP A 783 15.29 11.68 5.79
CA ASP A 783 14.10 11.13 6.45
C ASP A 783 13.13 10.50 5.43
N TYR A 784 13.30 9.20 5.17
CA TYR A 784 12.45 8.39 4.29
C TYR A 784 11.37 7.61 5.07
N ASN A 785 10.16 7.54 4.51
CA ASN A 785 9.03 6.86 5.15
C ASN A 785 9.10 5.31 5.08
N TYR A 786 10.13 4.77 4.44
CA TYR A 786 10.35 3.34 4.18
C TYR A 786 11.83 2.99 4.41
N HIS A 787 12.16 1.71 4.60
CA HIS A 787 13.55 1.30 4.82
C HIS A 787 14.40 1.54 3.55
N VAL A 788 15.58 2.13 3.74
CA VAL A 788 16.53 2.46 2.65
C VAL A 788 17.93 1.97 3.02
N THR A 789 18.55 1.22 2.11
CA THR A 789 19.93 0.76 2.26
C THR A 789 20.90 1.80 1.73
N TYR A 790 21.60 2.51 2.62
CA TYR A 790 22.60 3.51 2.25
C TYR A 790 23.87 2.87 1.68
N LEU A 791 24.27 3.29 0.48
CA LEU A 791 25.49 2.86 -0.21
C LEU A 791 26.68 3.81 0.04
N GLY A 792 26.40 5.05 0.49
CA GLY A 792 27.38 6.09 0.81
C GLY A 792 27.30 7.33 -0.10
N ASP A 793 27.90 8.42 0.37
CA ASP A 793 27.49 9.77 -0.02
C ASP A 793 28.18 10.34 -1.27
N ASN A 794 29.23 9.68 -1.77
CA ASN A 794 30.07 10.17 -2.87
C ASN A 794 29.86 9.35 -4.15
N ILE A 795 30.20 9.88 -5.33
CA ILE A 795 30.12 9.17 -6.64
C ILE A 795 30.77 7.76 -6.61
N LYS A 796 31.77 7.53 -5.74
CA LYS A 796 32.40 6.22 -5.52
C LYS A 796 31.43 5.13 -5.01
N SER A 797 30.36 5.46 -4.30
CA SER A 797 29.40 4.45 -3.80
C SER A 797 28.63 3.75 -4.93
N LEU A 798 28.53 4.38 -6.11
CA LEU A 798 27.84 3.83 -7.27
C LEU A 798 28.52 2.56 -7.83
N THR A 799 29.78 2.28 -7.49
CA THR A 799 30.40 0.97 -7.83
C THR A 799 29.77 -0.18 -7.05
N ASN A 800 29.29 0.09 -5.83
CA ASN A 800 28.59 -0.90 -5.01
C ASN A 800 27.14 -1.08 -5.47
N ALA A 801 26.54 -0.01 -6.03
CA ALA A 801 25.18 -0.04 -6.57
C ALA A 801 24.98 -1.08 -7.67
N GLU A 802 26.00 -1.39 -8.49
CA GLU A 802 25.89 -2.46 -9.47
C GLU A 802 25.66 -3.82 -8.80
N MET A 803 26.42 -4.13 -7.75
CA MET A 803 26.25 -5.38 -7.00
C MET A 803 24.88 -5.45 -6.30
N SER A 804 24.39 -4.32 -5.79
CA SER A 804 23.05 -4.20 -5.20
C SER A 804 21.93 -4.40 -6.21
N LEU A 805 22.03 -3.85 -7.42
CA LEU A 805 21.00 -3.94 -8.46
C LEU A 805 21.01 -5.26 -9.24
N ARG A 806 22.10 -6.03 -9.21
CA ARG A 806 22.16 -7.37 -9.83
C ARG A 806 20.99 -8.26 -9.37
N GLY A 807 20.46 -9.03 -10.32
CA GLY A 807 19.28 -9.88 -10.16
C GLY A 807 17.91 -9.19 -10.36
N ALA A 808 17.85 -7.85 -10.47
CA ALA A 808 16.60 -7.13 -10.71
C ALA A 808 15.99 -7.44 -12.09
N LYS A 809 14.65 -7.53 -12.13
CA LYS A 809 13.85 -7.69 -13.35
C LYS A 809 13.25 -6.36 -13.81
N LYS A 810 13.02 -5.42 -12.91
CA LYS A 810 12.53 -4.06 -13.14
C LYS A 810 13.27 -3.08 -12.21
N PRO A 811 14.61 -2.92 -12.38
CA PRO A 811 15.37 -1.93 -11.63
C PRO A 811 15.04 -0.52 -12.11
N LEU A 812 14.97 0.43 -11.19
CA LEU A 812 14.87 1.86 -11.49
C LEU A 812 15.99 2.65 -10.83
N ILE A 813 16.52 3.64 -11.55
CA ILE A 813 17.53 4.59 -11.09
C ILE A 813 16.93 5.98 -11.20
N PHE A 814 16.88 6.69 -10.08
CA PHE A 814 16.37 8.05 -9.95
C PHE A 814 17.49 9.00 -9.56
N VAL A 815 17.65 10.09 -10.31
CA VAL A 815 18.73 11.08 -10.11
C VAL A 815 18.11 12.45 -9.83
N GLY A 816 18.49 13.09 -8.73
CA GLY A 816 18.08 14.47 -8.48
C GLY A 816 18.77 15.43 -9.43
N VAL A 817 18.02 16.33 -10.10
CA VAL A 817 18.56 17.30 -11.06
C VAL A 817 19.72 18.12 -10.50
N GLN A 818 19.75 18.39 -9.19
CA GLN A 818 20.83 19.10 -8.51
C GLN A 818 22.21 18.42 -8.66
N GLN A 819 22.27 17.08 -8.76
CA GLN A 819 23.55 16.37 -8.98
C GLN A 819 24.12 16.58 -10.40
N LEU A 820 23.31 17.14 -11.31
CA LEU A 820 23.70 17.43 -12.68
C LEU A 820 24.20 18.87 -12.85
N LYS A 821 24.18 19.71 -11.80
CA LYS A 821 24.64 21.11 -11.84
C LYS A 821 26.18 21.24 -11.95
N THR A 822 26.95 20.32 -11.37
CA THR A 822 28.42 20.31 -11.47
C THR A 822 28.98 18.90 -11.67
N GLY A 823 29.84 18.70 -12.67
CA GLY A 823 30.44 17.39 -12.99
C GLY A 823 29.45 16.32 -13.51
N GLY A 824 28.24 16.72 -13.89
CA GLY A 824 27.14 15.81 -14.24
C GLY A 824 27.47 14.82 -15.35
N GLY A 825 28.31 15.20 -16.33
CA GLY A 825 28.69 14.33 -17.45
C GLY A 825 29.38 13.03 -17.00
N LYS A 826 30.16 13.09 -15.92
CA LYS A 826 30.82 11.92 -15.31
C LYS A 826 29.82 11.03 -14.57
N LEU A 827 28.91 11.63 -13.81
CA LEU A 827 27.84 10.91 -13.10
C LEU A 827 26.95 10.15 -14.09
N MET A 828 26.42 10.85 -15.09
CA MET A 828 25.49 10.27 -16.06
C MET A 828 26.15 9.20 -16.94
N LYS A 829 27.47 9.25 -17.18
CA LYS A 829 28.21 8.15 -17.82
C LYS A 829 28.31 6.88 -16.97
N ILE A 830 28.41 7.00 -15.65
CA ILE A 830 28.36 5.85 -14.74
C ILE A 830 26.94 5.27 -14.74
N LEU A 831 25.92 6.13 -14.59
CA LEU A 831 24.53 5.70 -14.51
C LEU A 831 24.00 5.10 -15.83
N HIS A 832 24.40 5.61 -17.00
CA HIS A 832 24.06 4.99 -18.29
C HIS A 832 24.72 3.62 -18.47
N LYS A 833 25.97 3.44 -18.02
CA LYS A 833 26.62 2.11 -18.04
C LYS A 833 25.88 1.11 -17.16
N LEU A 834 25.51 1.51 -15.94
CA LEU A 834 24.69 0.69 -15.04
C LEU A 834 23.32 0.36 -15.67
N ALA A 835 22.61 1.35 -16.22
CA ALA A 835 21.32 1.15 -16.87
C ALA A 835 21.41 0.21 -18.09
N HIS A 836 22.48 0.30 -18.89
CA HIS A 836 22.70 -0.56 -20.05
C HIS A 836 22.85 -2.04 -19.67
N HIS A 837 23.37 -2.37 -18.49
CA HIS A 837 23.46 -3.76 -18.01
C HIS A 837 22.08 -4.40 -17.72
N PHE A 838 21.04 -3.60 -17.50
CA PHE A 838 19.68 -4.06 -17.15
C PHE A 838 18.63 -3.81 -18.24
N LYS A 839 19.06 -3.33 -19.42
CA LYS A 839 18.17 -2.85 -20.48
C LYS A 839 17.25 -3.94 -21.03
N LYS A 840 15.98 -3.57 -21.24
CA LYS A 840 15.00 -4.29 -22.07
C LYS A 840 14.48 -3.35 -23.15
N LYS A 841 13.90 -3.88 -24.24
CA LYS A 841 13.43 -3.06 -25.37
C LYS A 841 12.37 -2.04 -24.97
N ASP A 842 11.51 -2.41 -24.02
CA ASP A 842 10.27 -1.68 -23.71
C ASP A 842 10.28 -1.05 -22.29
N TYR A 843 11.47 -0.84 -21.70
CA TYR A 843 11.59 -0.38 -20.31
C TYR A 843 12.87 0.44 -20.08
N SER A 844 12.72 1.72 -19.73
CA SER A 844 13.84 2.58 -19.34
C SER A 844 14.15 2.47 -17.84
N VAL A 845 15.43 2.27 -17.53
CA VAL A 845 15.93 2.14 -16.15
C VAL A 845 16.29 3.49 -15.54
N LEU A 846 16.75 4.46 -16.35
CA LEU A 846 17.28 5.74 -15.88
C LEU A 846 16.26 6.88 -16.05
N ASN A 847 15.98 7.58 -14.96
CA ASN A 847 15.03 8.69 -14.91
C ASN A 847 15.57 9.82 -14.02
N ILE A 848 15.22 11.07 -14.34
CA ILE A 848 15.67 12.27 -13.62
C ILE A 848 14.48 12.86 -12.87
N ILE A 849 14.69 13.22 -11.61
CA ILE A 849 13.73 13.96 -10.78
C ILE A 849 14.02 15.45 -10.95
N THR A 850 13.04 16.16 -11.51
CA THR A 850 13.00 17.61 -11.62
C THR A 850 12.03 18.16 -10.56
N ARG A 851 12.22 19.40 -10.10
CA ARG A 851 11.39 20.01 -9.05
C ARG A 851 10.41 21.04 -9.61
N GLU A 852 10.81 21.78 -10.65
CA GLU A 852 10.07 22.93 -11.19
C GLU A 852 9.11 22.53 -12.33
N ALA A 853 7.85 22.99 -12.27
CA ALA A 853 6.79 22.64 -13.23
C ALA A 853 7.03 23.21 -14.65
N SER A 854 7.72 24.33 -14.77
CA SER A 854 8.11 24.91 -16.07
C SER A 854 9.26 24.16 -16.76
N PHE A 855 10.04 23.35 -16.03
CA PHE A 855 11.35 22.86 -16.49
C PHE A 855 11.27 22.01 -17.76
N ALA A 856 10.39 21.00 -17.78
CA ALA A 856 10.20 20.14 -18.94
C ALA A 856 9.61 20.92 -20.14
N GLY A 857 8.68 21.83 -19.89
CA GLY A 857 8.09 22.70 -20.92
C GLY A 857 9.09 23.68 -21.53
N ALA A 858 9.99 24.24 -20.73
CA ALA A 858 11.02 25.18 -21.18
C ALA A 858 12.10 24.47 -22.01
N LEU A 859 12.55 23.29 -21.59
CA LEU A 859 13.52 22.49 -22.34
C LEU A 859 12.93 21.97 -23.65
N GLU A 860 11.67 21.53 -23.67
CA GLU A 860 10.99 21.13 -24.90
C GLU A 860 10.65 22.32 -25.81
N ALA A 861 10.49 23.53 -25.24
CA ALA A 861 10.44 24.78 -26.00
C ALA A 861 11.84 25.24 -26.46
N GLY A 862 12.91 24.52 -26.12
CA GLY A 862 14.29 24.82 -26.50
C GLY A 862 14.84 26.08 -25.83
N TRP A 863 14.64 26.23 -24.52
CA TRP A 863 15.38 27.16 -23.65
C TRP A 863 16.71 26.54 -23.21
N LYS A 864 17.75 27.35 -23.07
CA LYS A 864 19.11 26.91 -22.74
C LYS A 864 19.28 26.79 -21.21
N ILE A 865 20.31 26.07 -20.78
CA ILE A 865 20.58 25.80 -19.35
C ILE A 865 21.83 26.56 -18.89
N GLY A 866 22.01 26.74 -17.59
CA GLY A 866 23.19 27.41 -17.02
C GLY A 866 23.05 28.92 -16.87
N ALA A 867 21.87 29.44 -16.50
CA ALA A 867 21.62 30.88 -16.32
C ALA A 867 22.71 31.60 -15.50
N ARG A 868 23.12 31.04 -14.36
CA ARG A 868 24.16 31.65 -13.51
C ARG A 868 25.50 31.80 -14.24
N SER A 869 25.97 30.73 -14.90
CA SER A 869 27.24 30.78 -15.65
C SER A 869 27.14 31.65 -16.91
N ALA A 870 25.94 31.80 -17.49
CA ALA A 870 25.69 32.72 -18.59
C ALA A 870 25.71 34.20 -18.15
N LEU A 871 25.11 34.54 -16.99
CA LEU A 871 25.18 35.87 -16.38
C LEU A 871 26.64 36.30 -16.15
N GLU A 872 27.44 35.44 -15.53
CA GLU A 872 28.85 35.68 -15.20
C GLU A 872 29.74 35.83 -16.46
N LYS A 873 29.43 35.13 -17.55
CA LYS A 873 30.23 35.15 -18.80
C LYS A 873 29.81 36.22 -19.80
N LYS A 874 28.51 36.53 -19.91
CA LYS A 874 27.96 37.45 -20.93
C LYS A 874 27.77 38.86 -20.40
N CYS A 875 27.72 39.06 -19.07
CA CYS A 875 27.53 40.35 -18.41
C CYS A 875 26.42 41.20 -19.07
N PRO A 876 25.17 40.70 -19.13
CA PRO A 876 24.10 41.35 -19.86
C PRO A 876 23.79 42.75 -19.30
N LYS A 877 23.43 43.66 -20.21
CA LYS A 877 22.94 45.01 -19.88
C LYS A 877 21.44 45.03 -19.59
N VAL A 878 20.68 44.06 -20.12
CA VAL A 878 19.25 43.92 -19.83
C VAL A 878 18.95 42.46 -19.46
N VAL A 879 18.26 42.24 -18.35
CA VAL A 879 17.74 40.93 -17.94
C VAL A 879 16.22 40.99 -17.86
N ILE A 880 15.55 40.10 -18.57
CA ILE A 880 14.11 39.85 -18.42
C ILE A 880 13.94 38.65 -17.48
N SER A 881 13.43 38.87 -16.28
CA SER A 881 12.96 37.77 -15.42
C SER A 881 11.51 37.43 -15.77
N VAL A 882 11.23 36.15 -15.96
CA VAL A 882 9.88 35.60 -16.20
C VAL A 882 9.54 34.70 -15.01
N GLY A 883 9.12 35.32 -13.91
CA GLY A 883 8.84 34.66 -12.63
C GLY A 883 10.05 34.02 -11.95
N ALA A 884 11.28 34.45 -12.28
CA ALA A 884 12.52 33.96 -11.67
C ALA A 884 12.96 34.89 -10.53
N ASP A 885 13.06 34.34 -9.32
CA ASP A 885 13.44 35.04 -8.10
C ASP A 885 14.59 34.33 -7.36
N SER A 886 14.65 33.00 -7.41
CA SER A 886 15.65 32.17 -6.71
C SER A 886 17.08 32.57 -7.08
N ILE A 887 17.33 32.92 -8.34
CA ILE A 887 18.64 33.32 -8.84
C ILE A 887 19.13 34.65 -8.22
N PHE A 888 18.23 35.52 -7.77
CA PHE A 888 18.55 36.80 -7.13
C PHE A 888 18.91 36.69 -5.64
N TYR A 889 18.84 35.48 -5.05
CA TYR A 889 19.51 35.18 -3.77
C TYR A 889 20.97 34.81 -3.98
N ASP A 890 21.29 34.31 -5.19
CA ASP A 890 22.53 33.64 -5.56
C ASP A 890 23.49 34.58 -6.33
N TRP A 891 22.93 35.59 -7.02
CA TRP A 891 23.61 36.59 -7.84
C TRP A 891 23.08 38.01 -7.56
N ASN A 892 23.98 38.91 -7.16
CA ASN A 892 23.68 40.34 -7.04
C ASN A 892 23.87 41.04 -8.40
N PRO A 893 22.83 41.68 -8.98
CA PRO A 893 22.94 42.35 -10.27
C PRO A 893 23.80 43.63 -10.18
N PRO A 894 24.68 43.93 -11.16
CA PRO A 894 25.42 45.18 -11.19
C PRO A 894 24.49 46.35 -11.55
N SER A 895 24.75 47.54 -10.99
CA SER A 895 23.92 48.75 -11.16
C SER A 895 23.78 49.25 -12.61
N SER A 896 24.67 48.81 -13.49
CA SER A 896 24.66 49.04 -14.94
C SER A 896 23.69 48.15 -15.71
N CYS A 897 23.25 47.02 -15.14
CA CYS A 897 22.22 46.16 -15.70
C CYS A 897 20.83 46.76 -15.45
N LYS A 898 19.88 46.49 -16.36
CA LYS A 898 18.47 46.83 -16.23
C LYS A 898 17.61 45.57 -16.18
N ILE A 899 16.82 45.45 -15.11
CA ILE A 899 15.95 44.29 -14.91
C ILE A 899 14.51 44.67 -15.23
N ILE A 900 13.89 43.88 -16.12
CA ILE A 900 12.45 43.87 -16.37
C ILE A 900 11.91 42.58 -15.74
N TYR A 901 11.03 42.69 -14.75
CA TYR A 901 10.42 41.55 -14.09
C TYR A 901 8.98 41.35 -14.58
N VAL A 902 8.66 40.14 -15.06
CA VAL A 902 7.33 39.72 -15.49
C VAL A 902 6.89 38.57 -14.59
N GLY A 903 5.81 38.75 -13.83
CA GLY A 903 5.32 37.73 -12.89
C GLY A 903 4.15 38.21 -12.04
N TYR A 904 3.51 37.30 -11.31
CA TYR A 904 2.30 37.56 -10.53
C TYR A 904 2.51 37.82 -9.03
N GLN A 905 3.71 37.54 -8.52
CA GLN A 905 4.21 37.83 -7.17
C GLN A 905 5.62 38.44 -7.28
N GLY A 906 6.17 38.98 -6.20
CA GLY A 906 7.52 39.51 -6.20
C GLY A 906 8.20 39.49 -4.83
N ASP A 907 9.41 38.95 -4.80
CA ASP A 907 10.38 39.04 -3.70
C ASP A 907 11.63 39.70 -4.32
N LYS A 908 12.84 39.16 -4.14
CA LYS A 908 14.09 39.73 -4.66
C LYS A 908 14.11 40.05 -6.16
N GLY A 909 13.51 39.23 -7.02
CA GLY A 909 13.49 39.48 -8.46
C GLY A 909 12.72 40.75 -8.81
N ALA A 910 11.63 41.01 -8.08
CA ALA A 910 10.89 42.27 -8.15
C ALA A 910 11.60 43.42 -7.39
N GLU A 911 12.30 43.14 -6.29
CA GLU A 911 13.07 44.15 -5.56
C GLU A 911 14.19 44.75 -6.43
N TYR A 912 14.94 43.92 -7.17
CA TYR A 912 15.99 44.38 -8.08
C TYR A 912 15.45 44.95 -9.40
N ALA A 913 14.17 44.77 -9.71
CA ALA A 913 13.57 45.24 -10.96
C ALA A 913 13.63 46.76 -11.11
N ASN A 914 13.92 47.23 -12.34
CA ASN A 914 13.73 48.64 -12.71
C ASN A 914 12.32 48.88 -13.26
N LEU A 915 11.73 47.85 -13.87
CA LEU A 915 10.36 47.83 -14.37
C LEU A 915 9.72 46.49 -14.02
N ILE A 916 8.51 46.52 -13.48
CA ILE A 916 7.70 45.37 -13.10
C ILE A 916 6.44 45.36 -13.97
N LEU A 917 6.13 44.24 -14.59
CA LEU A 917 4.93 44.01 -15.41
C LEU A 917 4.11 42.86 -14.78
N PRO A 918 2.90 43.12 -14.25
CA PRO A 918 2.13 42.12 -13.50
C PRO A 918 1.53 41.05 -14.41
N GLY A 919 2.05 39.84 -14.28
CA GLY A 919 1.55 38.61 -14.89
C GLY A 919 0.35 38.01 -14.13
N CYS A 920 -0.13 36.87 -14.61
CA CYS A 920 -1.22 36.09 -14.04
C CYS A 920 -0.72 34.80 -13.38
N ALA A 921 -1.35 34.38 -12.29
CA ALA A 921 -1.15 33.04 -11.78
C ALA A 921 -1.78 31.99 -12.72
N TRP A 922 -1.33 30.74 -12.67
CA TRP A 922 -1.87 29.64 -13.47
C TRP A 922 -3.39 29.43 -13.26
N THR A 923 -3.88 29.77 -12.06
CA THR A 923 -5.30 29.77 -11.68
C THR A 923 -6.13 30.90 -12.32
N GLU A 924 -5.50 31.83 -13.04
CA GLU A 924 -6.10 33.06 -13.57
C GLU A 924 -6.02 33.16 -15.11
N SER A 925 -4.88 32.76 -15.68
CA SER A 925 -4.65 32.76 -17.13
C SER A 925 -5.05 31.45 -17.81
N GLY A 926 -4.79 30.33 -17.13
CA GLY A 926 -4.72 29.00 -17.74
C GLY A 926 -3.52 28.82 -18.67
N GLY A 927 -3.20 27.57 -18.98
CA GLY A 927 -2.15 27.24 -19.93
C GLY A 927 -1.66 25.79 -19.88
N VAL A 928 -0.82 25.42 -20.84
CA VAL A 928 -0.16 24.11 -20.92
C VAL A 928 1.06 24.07 -20.00
N TYR A 929 1.15 22.99 -19.23
CA TYR A 929 2.30 22.58 -18.43
C TYR A 929 2.72 21.17 -18.82
N LEU A 930 4.01 20.84 -18.65
CA LEU A 930 4.54 19.49 -18.84
C LEU A 930 5.03 18.98 -17.48
N ASN A 931 4.50 17.85 -17.03
CA ASN A 931 5.06 17.18 -15.85
C ASN A 931 6.46 16.61 -16.16
N MET A 932 7.13 16.04 -15.15
CA MET A 932 8.44 15.41 -15.35
C MET A 932 8.39 14.23 -16.35
N GLU A 933 7.25 13.55 -16.56
CA GLU A 933 7.07 12.56 -17.64
C GLU A 933 7.08 13.19 -19.05
N GLY A 934 7.08 14.52 -19.19
CA GLY A 934 6.85 15.20 -20.46
C GLY A 934 5.42 15.07 -20.99
N ARG A 935 4.48 14.63 -20.15
CA ARG A 935 3.05 14.57 -20.47
C ARG A 935 2.50 16.00 -20.42
N SER A 936 1.97 16.50 -21.54
CA SER A 936 1.35 17.82 -21.58
C SER A 936 -0.02 17.78 -20.92
N GLN A 937 -0.31 18.76 -20.08
CA GLN A 937 -1.57 18.89 -19.34
C GLN A 937 -2.01 20.36 -19.38
N TYR A 938 -3.30 20.64 -19.52
CA TYR A 938 -3.83 22.02 -19.52
C TYR A 938 -4.44 22.38 -18.17
N ALA A 939 -3.92 23.44 -17.54
CA ALA A 939 -4.50 24.05 -16.36
C ALA A 939 -5.60 25.02 -16.80
N TYR A 940 -6.86 24.76 -16.45
CA TYR A 940 -7.93 25.72 -16.70
C TYR A 940 -7.94 26.80 -15.61
N PRO A 941 -8.26 28.06 -15.96
CA PRO A 941 -8.38 29.14 -14.99
C PRO A 941 -9.65 28.97 -14.15
N ALA A 942 -9.62 29.49 -12.93
CA ALA A 942 -10.72 29.47 -11.97
C ALA A 942 -11.26 30.87 -11.67
N VAL A 943 -10.40 31.90 -11.66
CA VAL A 943 -10.74 33.26 -11.21
C VAL A 943 -10.15 34.32 -12.14
N THR A 944 -10.67 35.54 -12.14
CA THR A 944 -10.08 36.64 -12.94
C THR A 944 -8.76 37.17 -12.36
N PRO A 945 -7.78 37.59 -13.20
CA PRO A 945 -6.55 38.24 -12.72
C PRO A 945 -6.81 39.52 -11.89
N PRO A 946 -6.03 39.80 -10.84
CA PRO A 946 -6.26 40.94 -9.97
C PRO A 946 -5.92 42.29 -10.65
N GLY A 947 -6.88 43.22 -10.63
CA GLY A 947 -6.69 44.62 -11.01
C GLY A 947 -6.21 44.83 -12.45
N LYS A 948 -4.94 45.22 -12.61
CA LYS A 948 -4.32 45.48 -13.93
C LYS A 948 -3.39 44.35 -14.39
N ALA A 949 -3.29 43.23 -13.68
CA ALA A 949 -2.56 42.03 -14.15
C ALA A 949 -3.02 41.57 -15.54
N ARG A 950 -2.11 41.02 -16.35
CA ARG A 950 -2.39 40.54 -17.72
C ARG A 950 -1.71 39.21 -17.98
N VAL A 951 -2.34 38.38 -18.83
CA VAL A 951 -1.84 37.06 -19.18
C VAL A 951 -0.45 37.18 -19.82
N ASP A 952 0.52 36.46 -19.29
CA ASP A 952 1.96 36.69 -19.53
C ASP A 952 2.33 36.62 -21.02
N TRP A 953 1.83 35.62 -21.76
CA TRP A 953 2.06 35.56 -23.21
C TRP A 953 1.52 36.78 -23.97
N LYS A 954 0.45 37.42 -23.47
CA LYS A 954 -0.11 38.66 -24.04
C LYS A 954 0.77 39.87 -23.69
N ILE A 955 1.47 39.87 -22.55
CA ILE A 955 2.47 40.90 -22.22
C ILE A 955 3.60 40.86 -23.24
N PHE A 956 4.18 39.68 -23.52
CA PHE A 956 5.23 39.53 -24.53
C PHE A 956 4.73 39.83 -25.94
N ARG A 957 3.52 39.38 -26.30
CA ARG A 957 2.90 39.66 -27.60
C ARG A 957 2.61 41.15 -27.81
N ALA A 958 2.24 41.90 -26.77
CA ALA A 958 2.10 43.35 -26.84
C ALA A 958 3.47 44.06 -26.90
N LEU A 959 4.43 43.63 -26.08
CA LEU A 959 5.77 44.21 -26.04
C LEU A 959 6.51 44.09 -27.37
N ALA A 960 6.28 43.00 -28.12
CA ALA A 960 6.76 42.85 -29.50
C ALA A 960 6.30 43.99 -30.42
N GLU A 961 5.02 44.37 -30.41
CA GLU A 961 4.48 45.48 -31.20
C GLU A 961 5.08 46.84 -30.82
N TYR A 962 5.32 47.08 -29.51
CA TYR A 962 5.97 48.30 -29.03
C TYR A 962 7.47 48.35 -29.39
N CYS A 963 8.09 47.20 -29.67
CA CYS A 963 9.42 47.07 -30.28
C CYS A 963 9.39 47.10 -31.83
N HIS A 964 8.20 47.23 -32.44
CA HIS A 964 7.94 47.15 -33.89
C HIS A 964 8.25 45.78 -34.52
N LEU A 965 8.10 44.70 -33.75
CA LEU A 965 8.29 43.32 -34.20
C LEU A 965 6.93 42.66 -34.49
N SER A 966 6.80 42.00 -35.64
CA SER A 966 5.61 41.23 -36.01
C SER A 966 5.73 39.77 -35.55
N LEU A 967 4.77 39.31 -34.75
CA LEU A 967 4.64 37.90 -34.35
C LEU A 967 3.46 37.26 -35.08
N PHE A 968 3.63 36.00 -35.50
CA PHE A 968 2.73 35.26 -36.40
C PHE A 968 1.39 34.81 -35.78
N TYR A 969 1.09 35.24 -34.55
CA TYR A 969 -0.12 34.89 -33.79
C TYR A 969 -0.68 36.12 -33.08
N CYS A 970 -1.99 36.15 -32.86
CA CYS A 970 -2.69 37.23 -32.15
C CYS A 970 -3.70 36.72 -31.11
N ASP A 971 -4.08 35.44 -31.20
CA ASP A 971 -5.03 34.77 -30.33
C ASP A 971 -4.43 33.46 -29.76
N HIS A 972 -5.17 32.77 -28.90
CA HIS A 972 -4.70 31.53 -28.29
C HIS A 972 -4.58 30.38 -29.31
N ASN A 973 -5.46 30.29 -30.32
CA ASN A 973 -5.43 29.20 -31.29
C ASN A 973 -4.26 29.33 -32.27
N SER A 974 -3.93 30.54 -32.73
CA SER A 974 -2.71 30.79 -33.51
C SER A 974 -1.44 30.55 -32.67
N LEU A 975 -1.46 30.85 -31.37
CA LEU A 975 -0.35 30.48 -30.47
C LEU A 975 -0.24 28.96 -30.25
N CYS A 976 -1.34 28.23 -30.06
CA CYS A 976 -1.33 26.75 -29.98
C CYS A 976 -0.85 26.12 -31.30
N THR A 977 -1.19 26.72 -32.46
CA THR A 977 -0.64 26.32 -33.76
C THR A 977 0.88 26.53 -33.81
N ARG A 978 1.38 27.65 -33.27
CA ARG A 978 2.82 27.91 -33.14
C ARG A 978 3.51 26.97 -32.16
N MET A 979 2.87 26.62 -31.06
CA MET A 979 3.35 25.60 -30.10
C MET A 979 3.51 24.24 -30.80
N ALA A 980 2.52 23.79 -31.58
CA ALA A 980 2.58 22.54 -32.34
C ALA A 980 3.72 22.51 -33.38
N GLN A 981 4.09 23.66 -33.97
CA GLN A 981 5.27 23.78 -34.85
C GLN A 981 6.61 23.63 -34.12
N ILE A 982 6.66 23.91 -32.82
CA ILE A 982 7.88 23.80 -31.99
C ILE A 982 7.98 22.37 -31.40
N SER A 983 6.90 21.88 -30.78
CA SER A 983 6.72 20.46 -30.49
C SER A 983 5.24 20.09 -30.56
N PRO A 984 4.85 19.04 -31.32
CA PRO A 984 3.46 18.57 -31.35
C PRO A 984 2.99 18.07 -29.98
N ASN A 985 3.92 17.66 -29.09
CA ASN A 985 3.61 17.22 -27.74
C ASN A 985 2.82 18.26 -26.94
N PHE A 986 3.04 19.55 -27.19
CA PHE A 986 2.34 20.65 -26.51
C PHE A 986 0.83 20.68 -26.74
N VAL A 987 0.33 20.00 -27.78
CA VAL A 987 -1.10 19.90 -28.10
C VAL A 987 -1.66 18.48 -27.83
N CYS A 988 -0.79 17.48 -27.64
CA CYS A 988 -1.15 16.12 -27.21
C CYS A 988 -1.46 16.07 -25.69
N LEU A 989 -2.57 16.72 -25.29
CA LEU A 989 -2.96 16.83 -23.88
C LEU A 989 -3.39 15.48 -23.28
N GLY A 990 -2.76 15.10 -22.17
CA GLY A 990 -3.07 13.91 -21.36
C GLY A 990 -2.25 12.66 -21.68
N ASP A 991 -1.68 12.56 -22.88
CA ASP A 991 -1.02 11.34 -23.35
C ASP A 991 0.48 11.28 -23.00
N PHE A 992 0.92 10.13 -22.46
CA PHE A 992 2.34 9.86 -22.25
C PHE A 992 3.02 9.49 -23.58
N GLN A 993 4.04 10.25 -23.96
CA GLN A 993 4.84 9.96 -25.17
C GLN A 993 6.08 9.10 -24.82
N PRO A 994 6.26 7.93 -25.45
CA PRO A 994 7.44 7.09 -25.24
C PRO A 994 8.69 7.71 -25.87
N LYS A 995 9.84 7.61 -25.19
CA LYS A 995 11.12 8.18 -25.66
C LYS A 995 12.01 7.08 -26.22
N ILE A 996 12.36 7.19 -27.50
CA ILE A 996 13.10 6.14 -28.24
C ILE A 996 14.62 6.28 -28.05
N PHE A 997 15.15 7.51 -28.09
CA PHE A 997 16.60 7.76 -28.18
C PHE A 997 17.35 7.76 -26.83
N VAL A 998 16.84 7.06 -25.81
CA VAL A 998 17.45 7.03 -24.45
C VAL A 998 18.93 6.59 -24.49
N ASP A 999 19.28 5.65 -25.37
CA ASP A 999 20.67 5.18 -25.52
C ASP A 999 21.64 6.28 -25.94
N MET A 1000 21.21 7.20 -26.82
CA MET A 1000 22.08 8.23 -27.40
C MET A 1000 22.56 9.23 -26.35
N VAL A 1001 21.72 9.52 -25.35
CA VAL A 1001 22.03 10.41 -24.22
C VAL A 1001 23.32 9.98 -23.50
N GLY A 1002 23.54 8.66 -23.32
CA GLY A 1002 24.74 8.13 -22.68
C GLY A 1002 26.04 8.34 -23.46
N TYR A 1003 25.95 8.38 -24.80
CA TYR A 1003 27.09 8.68 -25.68
C TYR A 1003 27.35 10.19 -25.79
N LEU A 1004 26.30 11.01 -25.75
CA LEU A 1004 26.34 12.48 -25.86
C LEU A 1004 26.72 13.20 -24.56
N ALA A 1005 26.87 12.47 -23.45
CA ALA A 1005 27.31 13.00 -22.18
C ALA A 1005 28.75 13.57 -22.25
N LEU A 1006 29.01 14.67 -21.55
CA LEU A 1006 30.28 15.42 -21.61
C LEU A 1006 31.48 14.63 -21.06
N LYS A 1007 32.67 14.84 -21.64
CA LYS A 1007 33.95 14.37 -21.09
C LYS A 1007 34.46 15.40 -20.07
N ASP A 1008 33.74 15.54 -18.95
CA ASP A 1008 34.15 16.40 -17.86
C ASP A 1008 35.21 15.69 -16.99
N ASP A 1009 36.49 16.03 -17.20
CA ASP A 1009 37.58 15.57 -16.33
C ASP A 1009 37.62 16.33 -14.99
N CYS A 1010 37.03 17.53 -14.94
CA CYS A 1010 36.95 18.40 -13.78
C CYS A 1010 35.85 17.97 -12.78
N GLY A 1011 36.24 17.03 -11.92
CA GLY A 1011 35.87 16.94 -10.51
C GLY A 1011 34.47 17.37 -10.05
N ASN A 1012 33.72 16.39 -9.53
CA ASN A 1012 33.37 16.51 -8.12
C ASN A 1012 33.65 15.18 -7.40
N SER A 1013 34.50 15.23 -6.37
CA SER A 1013 34.82 14.08 -5.51
C SER A 1013 34.23 14.21 -4.10
N GLY A 1014 33.49 15.30 -3.85
CA GLY A 1014 32.70 15.49 -2.64
C GLY A 1014 31.35 14.75 -2.69
N PRO A 1015 30.55 14.91 -1.62
CA PRO A 1015 29.28 14.21 -1.47
C PRO A 1015 28.17 14.81 -2.36
N PHE A 1016 27.16 14.00 -2.65
CA PHE A 1016 25.93 14.43 -3.31
C PHE A 1016 25.18 15.48 -2.45
N CYS A 1017 24.64 16.51 -3.08
CA CYS A 1017 24.02 17.66 -2.42
C CYS A 1017 22.51 17.69 -2.66
N ILE A 1018 21.70 17.41 -1.63
CA ILE A 1018 20.24 17.31 -1.71
C ILE A 1018 19.61 18.66 -1.34
N ASP A 1019 18.69 19.18 -2.17
CA ASP A 1019 18.05 20.49 -2.00
C ASP A 1019 17.14 20.57 -0.76
N MET A 1020 16.39 19.50 -0.49
CA MET A 1020 15.43 19.42 0.62
C MET A 1020 15.68 18.13 1.42
N PRO A 1021 16.70 18.10 2.30
CA PRO A 1021 17.02 16.92 3.08
C PRO A 1021 16.00 16.67 4.22
N CYS A 1022 15.38 17.73 4.75
CA CYS A 1022 14.49 17.67 5.91
C CYS A 1022 13.20 18.50 5.76
N MET A 1023 12.25 18.26 6.67
CA MET A 1023 10.85 18.65 6.49
C MET A 1023 10.60 20.17 6.53
N LYS A 1024 11.38 20.92 7.31
CA LYS A 1024 11.29 22.39 7.34
C LYS A 1024 11.54 23.07 5.98
N ASP A 1025 12.27 22.42 5.07
CA ASP A 1025 12.69 22.98 3.78
C ASP A 1025 11.64 22.72 2.69
N TYR A 1026 10.84 21.66 2.85
CA TYR A 1026 9.75 21.30 1.94
C TYR A 1026 8.64 22.34 1.88
N TYR A 1027 8.21 22.86 3.03
CA TYR A 1027 7.05 23.75 3.13
C TYR A 1027 7.35 25.19 2.69
N CYS A 1028 8.61 25.61 2.60
CA CYS A 1028 9.00 26.92 2.07
C CYS A 1028 10.18 26.74 1.10
N SER A 1029 9.86 26.38 -0.14
CA SER A 1029 10.82 25.91 -1.15
C SER A 1029 11.02 26.85 -2.34
N ASP A 1030 10.10 27.80 -2.51
CA ASP A 1030 9.91 28.67 -3.68
C ASP A 1030 9.07 29.90 -3.26
N ILE A 1031 9.11 30.96 -4.06
CA ILE A 1031 8.44 32.24 -3.72
C ILE A 1031 6.96 32.08 -3.38
N PHE A 1032 6.25 31.18 -4.07
CA PHE A 1032 4.83 30.95 -3.84
C PHE A 1032 4.57 30.33 -2.46
N THR A 1033 5.40 29.38 -2.01
CA THR A 1033 5.26 28.81 -0.67
C THR A 1033 5.77 29.72 0.44
N TYR A 1034 6.80 30.53 0.20
CA TYR A 1034 7.25 31.55 1.16
C TYR A 1034 6.19 32.62 1.44
N ASN A 1035 5.42 33.01 0.42
CA ASN A 1035 4.34 34.00 0.54
C ASN A 1035 3.03 33.45 1.13
N SER A 1036 2.94 32.14 1.37
CA SER A 1036 1.79 31.51 2.05
C SER A 1036 1.91 31.65 3.58
N PRO A 1037 1.02 32.40 4.26
CA PRO A 1037 1.01 32.49 5.72
C PRO A 1037 0.62 31.17 6.39
N THR A 1038 -0.04 30.24 5.68
CA THR A 1038 -0.24 28.86 6.14
C THR A 1038 1.07 28.08 6.11
N MET A 1039 1.80 28.08 5.00
CA MET A 1039 3.05 27.33 4.87
C MET A 1039 4.15 27.83 5.80
N VAL A 1040 4.30 29.15 5.98
CA VAL A 1040 5.27 29.72 6.95
C VAL A 1040 4.99 29.22 8.39
N LYS A 1041 3.71 29.13 8.81
CA LYS A 1041 3.35 28.58 10.13
C LYS A 1041 3.67 27.09 10.24
N VAL A 1042 3.44 26.31 9.18
CA VAL A 1042 3.78 24.87 9.16
C VAL A 1042 5.29 24.67 9.18
N ALA A 1043 6.06 25.44 8.41
CA ALA A 1043 7.52 25.42 8.42
C ALA A 1043 8.10 25.82 9.79
N GLN A 1044 7.49 26.78 10.50
CA GLN A 1044 7.83 27.08 11.89
C GLN A 1044 7.56 25.89 12.82
N LYS A 1045 6.39 25.24 12.73
CA LYS A 1045 6.09 24.04 13.54
C LYS A 1045 6.92 22.81 13.16
N ALA A 1046 7.35 22.67 11.92
CA ALA A 1046 8.35 21.67 11.52
C ALA A 1046 9.71 21.95 12.18
N LYS A 1047 10.16 23.21 12.24
CA LYS A 1047 11.39 23.62 12.94
C LYS A 1047 11.31 23.46 14.46
N GLU A 1048 10.13 23.58 15.06
CA GLU A 1048 9.90 23.23 16.47
C GLU A 1048 9.92 21.71 16.68
N PHE A 1049 9.28 20.94 15.79
CA PHE A 1049 9.25 19.48 15.85
C PHE A 1049 10.64 18.85 15.70
N GLU A 1050 11.43 19.30 14.72
CA GLU A 1050 12.85 18.91 14.52
C GLU A 1050 13.74 19.19 15.75
N LYS A 1051 13.37 20.17 16.59
CA LYS A 1051 14.09 20.52 17.83
C LYS A 1051 13.61 19.74 19.07
N SER A 1052 12.51 19.00 18.96
CA SER A 1052 11.94 18.29 20.11
C SER A 1052 12.73 17.04 20.47
N ASP A 1053 12.77 16.68 21.76
CA ASP A 1053 13.38 15.42 22.21
C ASP A 1053 12.74 14.18 21.57
N TYR A 1054 11.49 14.29 21.10
CA TYR A 1054 10.84 13.24 20.34
C TYR A 1054 11.47 13.01 18.96
N TYR A 1055 12.06 14.02 18.32
CA TYR A 1055 12.74 13.89 17.03
C TYR A 1055 14.16 13.35 17.21
N SER A 1056 14.89 13.78 18.24
CA SER A 1056 16.19 13.18 18.60
C SER A 1056 16.03 11.72 19.03
N VAL A 1057 14.98 11.37 19.78
CA VAL A 1057 14.61 9.98 20.07
C VAL A 1057 14.19 9.21 18.82
N LEU A 1058 13.57 9.84 17.82
CA LEU A 1058 13.21 9.18 16.55
C LEU A 1058 14.47 8.84 15.72
N LEU A 1059 15.39 9.79 15.58
CA LEU A 1059 16.71 9.57 14.96
C LEU A 1059 17.50 8.50 15.71
N ASN A 1060 17.65 8.65 17.03
CA ASN A 1060 18.30 7.65 17.88
C ASN A 1060 17.63 6.28 17.78
N ASN A 1061 16.32 6.18 17.53
CA ASN A 1061 15.64 4.90 17.32
C ASN A 1061 15.88 4.31 15.92
N LEU A 1062 16.07 5.12 14.87
CA LEU A 1062 16.58 4.61 13.58
C LEU A 1062 18.04 4.16 13.72
N ASP A 1063 18.88 4.93 14.41
CA ASP A 1063 20.28 4.56 14.65
C ASP A 1063 20.38 3.30 15.52
N ASN A 1064 19.55 3.18 16.57
CA ASN A 1064 19.44 1.96 17.39
C ASN A 1064 18.85 0.79 16.59
N LEU A 1065 17.92 1.01 15.65
CA LEU A 1065 17.42 -0.05 14.77
C LEU A 1065 18.51 -0.52 13.80
N THR A 1066 19.20 0.38 13.09
CA THR A 1066 20.28 -0.02 12.18
C THR A 1066 21.51 -0.57 12.93
N ALA A 1067 21.76 -0.13 14.17
CA ALA A 1067 22.73 -0.74 15.07
C ALA A 1067 22.27 -2.14 15.50
N ALA A 1068 21.01 -2.33 15.91
CA ALA A 1068 20.45 -3.63 16.24
C ALA A 1068 20.41 -4.58 15.05
N GLU A 1069 20.23 -4.10 13.81
CA GLU A 1069 20.33 -4.91 12.60
C GLU A 1069 21.78 -5.28 12.28
N LYS A 1070 22.73 -4.36 12.44
CA LYS A 1070 24.18 -4.65 12.35
C LYS A 1070 24.60 -5.65 13.43
N ASP A 1071 24.11 -5.52 14.65
CA ASP A 1071 24.38 -6.45 15.75
C ASP A 1071 23.64 -7.77 15.60
N VAL A 1072 22.42 -7.82 15.04
CA VAL A 1072 21.77 -9.08 14.66
C VAL A 1072 22.53 -9.76 13.51
N ALA A 1073 23.07 -9.01 12.55
CA ALA A 1073 23.93 -9.56 11.50
C ALA A 1073 25.27 -10.07 12.06
N LYS A 1074 25.86 -9.34 13.02
CA LYS A 1074 27.08 -9.71 13.74
C LYS A 1074 26.86 -10.92 14.64
N CYS A 1075 25.86 -10.93 15.51
CA CYS A 1075 25.46 -12.10 16.29
C CYS A 1075 25.07 -13.30 15.41
N ARG A 1076 24.51 -13.11 14.20
CA ARG A 1076 24.33 -14.20 13.23
C ARG A 1076 25.66 -14.71 12.65
N LYS A 1077 26.69 -13.88 12.54
CA LYS A 1077 28.07 -14.26 12.15
C LYS A 1077 28.78 -14.96 13.31
N ASP A 1078 28.61 -14.49 14.53
CA ASP A 1078 29.25 -15.00 15.74
C ASP A 1078 28.59 -16.30 16.25
N LEU A 1079 27.26 -16.45 16.08
CA LEU A 1079 26.56 -17.73 16.24
C LEU A 1079 26.95 -18.75 15.16
N ARG A 1080 27.44 -18.31 13.99
CA ARG A 1080 28.01 -19.23 13.00
C ARG A 1080 29.42 -19.64 13.40
N SER A 1081 30.28 -18.74 13.85
CA SER A 1081 31.64 -19.09 14.28
C SER A 1081 31.65 -19.94 15.56
N THR A 1082 30.86 -19.60 16.59
CA THR A 1082 30.70 -20.46 17.78
C THR A 1082 30.14 -21.83 17.39
N ARG A 1083 29.09 -21.92 16.58
CA ARG A 1083 28.52 -23.22 16.16
C ARG A 1083 29.48 -24.06 15.30
N VAL A 1084 30.36 -23.43 14.52
CA VAL A 1084 31.48 -24.11 13.84
C VAL A 1084 32.50 -24.63 14.84
N ASN A 1085 32.95 -23.80 15.78
CA ASN A 1085 33.88 -24.21 16.84
C ASN A 1085 33.30 -25.34 17.71
N ASP A 1086 32.01 -25.30 18.01
CA ASP A 1086 31.29 -26.33 18.77
C ASP A 1086 31.23 -27.67 18.02
N ILE A 1087 31.04 -27.63 16.69
CA ILE A 1087 31.10 -28.81 15.81
C ILE A 1087 32.54 -29.36 15.76
N VAL A 1088 33.56 -28.49 15.68
CA VAL A 1088 34.97 -28.87 15.71
C VAL A 1088 35.33 -29.51 17.05
N HIS A 1089 34.95 -28.92 18.19
CA HIS A 1089 35.24 -29.47 19.51
C HIS A 1089 34.51 -30.80 19.78
N ARG A 1090 33.26 -30.96 19.31
CA ARG A 1090 32.55 -32.26 19.41
C ARG A 1090 33.21 -33.32 18.51
N GLY A 1091 33.55 -32.98 17.28
CA GLY A 1091 34.29 -33.88 16.39
C GLY A 1091 35.65 -34.31 16.95
N LEU A 1092 36.38 -33.40 17.60
CA LEU A 1092 37.63 -33.70 18.31
C LEU A 1092 37.42 -34.56 19.57
N ALA A 1093 36.28 -34.44 20.25
CA ALA A 1093 35.93 -35.28 21.40
C ALA A 1093 35.48 -36.70 21.01
N GLU A 1094 34.85 -36.85 19.85
CA GLU A 1094 34.43 -38.14 19.28
C GLU A 1094 35.60 -38.90 18.63
N LEU A 1095 36.59 -38.19 18.06
CA LEU A 1095 37.77 -38.76 17.42
C LEU A 1095 38.91 -39.06 18.41
N LYS A 1096 38.83 -40.21 19.09
CA LYS A 1096 39.98 -40.81 19.80
C LYS A 1096 41.12 -41.16 18.82
N TYR A 1097 42.11 -40.27 18.68
CA TYR A 1097 43.34 -40.53 17.93
C TYR A 1097 44.60 -40.16 18.71
N GLU A 1098 45.74 -40.77 18.35
CA GLU A 1098 46.98 -40.69 19.12
C GLU A 1098 47.57 -39.26 19.19
N PRO A 1099 48.20 -38.87 20.32
CA PRO A 1099 48.70 -37.51 20.53
C PRO A 1099 49.77 -37.06 19.51
N LYS A 1100 50.49 -38.01 18.88
CA LYS A 1100 51.47 -37.71 17.81
C LYS A 1100 50.84 -37.14 16.54
N ALA A 1101 49.58 -37.47 16.24
CA ALA A 1101 48.86 -36.86 15.12
C ALA A 1101 48.52 -35.39 15.40
N LEU A 1102 48.14 -35.08 16.65
CA LEU A 1102 47.75 -33.74 17.09
C LEU A 1102 48.91 -32.74 17.04
N THR A 1103 50.13 -33.17 17.39
CA THR A 1103 51.33 -32.31 17.30
C THR A 1103 51.63 -31.88 15.88
N ASN A 1104 51.46 -32.78 14.90
CA ASN A 1104 51.72 -32.46 13.50
C ASN A 1104 50.63 -31.53 12.92
N LEU A 1105 49.36 -31.73 13.30
CA LEU A 1105 48.25 -30.85 12.90
C LEU A 1105 48.41 -29.41 13.45
N ASN A 1106 48.81 -29.26 14.72
CA ASN A 1106 49.05 -27.94 15.31
C ASN A 1106 50.31 -27.22 14.77
N VAL A 1107 51.22 -27.93 14.11
CA VAL A 1107 52.34 -27.35 13.36
C VAL A 1107 51.94 -26.97 11.92
N ALA A 1108 50.94 -27.64 11.34
CA ALA A 1108 50.40 -27.34 10.01
C ALA A 1108 49.28 -26.27 10.00
N MET A 1109 48.79 -25.85 11.17
CA MET A 1109 47.79 -24.78 11.33
C MET A 1109 48.35 -23.47 11.92
N LYS A 1110 49.68 -23.37 12.04
CA LYS A 1110 50.42 -22.14 12.36
C LYS A 1110 51.16 -21.62 11.13
#